data_AF-A0A929DHU2-F1
#
_entry.id   AF-A0A929DHU2-F1
#
_cell.length_a   1.000
_cell.length_b   1.000
_cell.length_c   1.000
_cell.angle_alpha   90.00
_cell.angle_beta   90.00
_cell.angle_gamma   90.00
#
_symmetry.space_group_name_H-M   'P 1'
#
loop_
_entity.id
_entity.type
_entity.pdbx_description
1 polymer ?
#
loop_
_entity_poly.entity_id
_entity_poly.type
_entity_poly.pdbx_seq_one_letter_code
_entity_poly.pdbx_strand_id
1 'polypeptide(L)'
;MLKNSVKIILAIFLFAGNSCTKKSEPFNEFSHHWPDNINRTWLGPDFWANRLQDWEINDGRINCLVSDLNRNINLLTCRLSENDGDFSVSVTTGLINPKNESSDNNWIGIRIGAKGEFDDYRDDAIYGKGLNLGVTTSGDLFIGEPNVKHNGNAKALKPYLEKGIILRATGKQNGNSYDLVLEAINRETGELLTGIVKNGLSKNDIQGSLALVSNFPDAEKTREESSCWFDNWEISGNKVKCYPERRFGPILFSQYTLTDGILKMTVQLPPVCNKDEEKVILEIEEQDGNWKTVGESVIDEFSRTATIRVENWDYSSDIPYRLSFKLITQNNELETFSREGIIRKEPNDKNEIVVAAFTGNNDLGFPNKDLVKAIKYHDPDLLFFSGDQIYEGVAGFGVQRSPVNKAMLDYLRKWYIYGWAYGDLLRDRPTVSIPDDHDIYHGNLWGAGGKATPQDLSGSPAQDMGGYKMPAEWVKMVERTQTSHLPDPFDPTPIKQGIGVYYTELQYAGISFAIIEDRKFKSAPGPLLPEAEIDNGWAQNCNWNAATQGNVQGAVLLGQRQLDFLDQWAQDWSGKTWMKVVLSQTIFANVATLPKSEHHDRNVPKLRILNEGEYPPDDRPVQDMDSDGWPQTGRNNAIKAMRKGFALHIAGDQHLGSTIQYGVDQWHDGGFALCVPAISNIWPRRWFPEEPGKNTKPGAPKYTGDFLDGFGNRITVYAVSNPVFTGKKPSNLYDRATGYGIVRFNKDTRDITIECWPRFVDPSKPDARQYNDWPIIINQLDNFGKEAVAYIPEIVVEGITNPVIQIIDETNKGIVYTLRINGNTFRPKVFREGKYTIKIGDPDKNMEKILKEVASVSKDSEKQITVEF
;
A
#
# COMPACT_ATOMS: atom_id res chain seq x y z
N MET A 1 -53.91 -5.98 50.22
CA MET A 1 -54.14 -7.07 49.25
C MET A 1 -53.95 -6.48 47.86
N LEU A 2 -53.03 -7.05 47.06
CA LEU A 2 -52.92 -7.04 45.58
C LEU A 2 -53.14 -5.69 44.81
N LYS A 3 -52.43 -5.29 43.76
CA LYS A 3 -51.34 -5.79 42.91
C LYS A 3 -50.98 -4.63 41.95
N ASN A 4 -49.77 -4.67 41.39
CA ASN A 4 -49.34 -4.17 40.07
C ASN A 4 -48.44 -2.92 40.04
N SER A 5 -47.13 -3.19 39.99
CA SER A 5 -46.10 -2.32 39.46
C SER A 5 -45.66 -2.87 38.10
N VAL A 6 -45.79 -2.07 37.05
CA VAL A 6 -45.18 -2.30 35.74
C VAL A 6 -43.74 -1.80 35.81
N LYS A 7 -42.75 -2.68 35.66
CA LYS A 7 -41.36 -2.33 35.38
C LYS A 7 -41.01 -2.82 33.98
N ILE A 8 -40.70 -1.86 33.12
CA ILE A 8 -40.13 -2.05 31.78
C ILE A 8 -38.72 -2.62 31.94
N ILE A 9 -38.45 -3.77 31.32
CA ILE A 9 -37.12 -4.38 31.24
C ILE A 9 -36.44 -3.86 29.97
N LEU A 10 -35.32 -3.18 30.15
CA LEU A 10 -34.37 -2.80 29.12
C LEU A 10 -33.58 -4.07 28.75
N ALA A 11 -33.85 -4.67 27.59
CA ALA A 11 -33.08 -5.78 27.06
C ALA A 11 -31.89 -5.24 26.25
N ILE A 12 -30.70 -5.29 26.85
CA ILE A 12 -29.42 -5.10 26.15
C ILE A 12 -29.19 -6.38 25.34
N PHE A 13 -29.29 -6.28 24.01
CA PHE A 13 -28.86 -7.35 23.10
C PHE A 13 -27.34 -7.36 23.02
N LEU A 14 -26.71 -8.18 23.87
CA LEU A 14 -25.35 -8.68 23.67
C LEU A 14 -25.42 -9.73 22.55
N PHE A 15 -25.12 -9.33 21.31
CA PHE A 15 -24.80 -10.27 20.24
C PHE A 15 -23.43 -10.89 20.51
N ALA A 16 -23.40 -11.91 21.35
CA ALA A 16 -22.33 -12.89 21.36
C ALA A 16 -22.60 -13.87 20.22
N GLY A 17 -22.13 -13.54 19.02
CA GLY A 17 -22.04 -14.49 17.92
C GLY A 17 -21.05 -15.59 18.31
N ASN A 18 -21.57 -16.71 18.81
CA ASN A 18 -20.82 -17.95 18.90
C ASN A 18 -20.53 -18.45 17.47
N SER A 19 -19.50 -17.89 16.84
CA SER A 19 -18.80 -18.60 15.78
C SER A 19 -18.27 -19.88 16.41
N CYS A 20 -18.88 -20.99 16.05
CA CYS A 20 -18.43 -22.32 16.42
C CYS A 20 -17.14 -22.62 15.64
N THR A 21 -16.06 -21.93 15.96
CA THR A 21 -14.72 -22.43 15.71
C THR A 21 -14.56 -23.61 16.66
N LYS A 22 -14.88 -24.83 16.17
CA LYS A 22 -14.27 -26.02 16.77
C LYS A 22 -12.77 -25.73 16.77
N LYS A 23 -12.19 -25.48 17.95
CA LYS A 23 -10.75 -25.57 18.15
C LYS A 23 -10.40 -27.00 17.74
N SER A 24 -9.98 -27.20 16.50
CA SER A 24 -9.36 -28.45 16.08
C SER A 24 -8.17 -28.66 17.00
N GLU A 25 -8.05 -29.83 17.60
CA GLU A 25 -6.85 -30.17 18.34
C GLU A 25 -5.62 -29.95 17.42
N PRO A 26 -4.50 -29.43 17.95
CA PRO A 26 -3.31 -29.22 17.14
C PRO A 26 -2.87 -30.55 16.54
N PHE A 27 -2.81 -30.60 15.20
CA PHE A 27 -2.22 -31.71 14.48
C PHE A 27 -0.69 -31.62 14.62
N ASN A 28 -0.06 -32.77 14.86
CA ASN A 28 1.38 -32.91 15.02
C ASN A 28 2.04 -33.51 13.75
N GLU A 29 1.31 -33.52 12.64
CA GLU A 29 1.71 -34.17 11.40
C GLU A 29 1.31 -33.33 10.17
N PHE A 30 2.13 -33.40 9.13
CA PHE A 30 1.93 -32.81 7.82
C PHE A 30 2.49 -33.78 6.77
N SER A 31 1.76 -33.96 5.68
CA SER A 31 2.22 -34.72 4.51
C SER A 31 1.67 -34.04 3.27
N HIS A 32 2.55 -33.84 2.27
CA HIS A 32 2.17 -33.26 1.00
C HIS A 32 2.84 -33.98 -0.16
N HIS A 33 2.01 -34.38 -1.11
CA HIS A 33 2.40 -34.78 -2.46
C HIS A 33 1.83 -33.76 -3.45
N TRP A 34 2.46 -33.61 -4.60
CA TRP A 34 2.01 -32.62 -5.58
C TRP A 34 1.05 -33.26 -6.58
N PRO A 35 0.05 -32.52 -7.11
CA PRO A 35 -0.90 -33.09 -8.05
C PRO A 35 -0.24 -33.53 -9.36
N ASP A 36 -0.74 -34.64 -9.90
CA ASP A 36 -0.28 -35.21 -11.16
C ASP A 36 -0.85 -34.46 -12.34
N ASN A 37 -0.13 -34.42 -13.46
CA ASN A 37 -0.60 -33.77 -14.69
C ASN A 37 -1.00 -32.29 -14.49
N ILE A 38 -0.47 -31.60 -13.47
CA ILE A 38 -0.68 -30.17 -13.21
C ILE A 38 0.63 -29.42 -13.46
N ASN A 39 0.53 -28.35 -14.25
CA ASN A 39 1.59 -27.36 -14.42
C ASN A 39 1.10 -26.05 -13.82
N ARG A 40 1.68 -25.63 -12.69
CA ARG A 40 1.23 -24.43 -11.96
C ARG A 40 2.40 -23.74 -11.29
N THR A 41 2.54 -22.43 -11.49
CA THR A 41 3.60 -21.63 -10.84
C THR A 41 3.36 -21.49 -9.34
N TRP A 42 2.11 -21.27 -8.91
CA TRP A 42 1.79 -21.18 -7.49
C TRP A 42 1.63 -22.58 -6.89
N LEU A 43 2.36 -22.84 -5.81
CA LEU A 43 2.49 -24.18 -5.23
C LEU A 43 1.27 -24.60 -4.41
N GLY A 44 0.52 -23.67 -3.85
CA GLY A 44 -0.65 -23.96 -3.04
C GLY A 44 -0.72 -23.14 -1.75
N PRO A 45 -1.83 -23.24 -1.03
CA PRO A 45 -2.16 -22.35 0.09
C PRO A 45 -1.29 -22.56 1.33
N ASP A 46 -0.67 -23.73 1.47
CA ASP A 46 0.20 -24.08 2.59
C ASP A 46 1.63 -23.50 2.45
N PHE A 47 1.97 -22.90 1.31
CA PHE A 47 3.36 -22.57 0.97
C PHE A 47 3.59 -21.12 0.58
N TRP A 48 4.79 -20.62 0.88
CA TRP A 48 5.32 -19.37 0.32
C TRP A 48 6.64 -19.60 -0.40
N ALA A 49 6.67 -19.30 -1.69
CA ALA A 49 7.81 -19.53 -2.56
C ALA A 49 8.64 -18.25 -2.78
N ASN A 50 9.93 -18.34 -2.46
CA ASN A 50 10.93 -17.30 -2.65
C ASN A 50 11.90 -17.72 -3.78
N ARG A 51 11.79 -17.17 -4.99
CA ARG A 51 10.73 -16.27 -5.49
C ARG A 51 9.66 -17.05 -6.24
N LEU A 52 8.41 -16.61 -6.21
CA LEU A 52 7.27 -17.22 -6.90
C LEU A 52 7.59 -17.70 -8.32
N GLN A 53 8.23 -16.87 -9.14
CA GLN A 53 8.50 -17.16 -10.54
C GLN A 53 9.61 -18.19 -10.80
N ASP A 54 10.33 -18.59 -9.77
CA ASP A 54 11.46 -19.52 -9.84
C ASP A 54 11.03 -20.96 -9.51
N TRP A 55 9.73 -21.18 -9.24
CA TRP A 55 9.18 -22.48 -8.90
C TRP A 55 7.99 -22.83 -9.79
N GLU A 56 7.81 -24.12 -10.01
CA GLU A 56 6.60 -24.68 -10.64
C GLU A 56 6.29 -26.05 -10.06
N ILE A 57 5.00 -26.37 -9.94
CA ILE A 57 4.53 -27.75 -9.93
C ILE A 57 4.57 -28.23 -11.37
N ASN A 58 5.16 -29.40 -11.58
CA ASN A 58 5.21 -30.09 -12.86
C ASN A 58 5.30 -31.60 -12.63
N ASP A 59 4.22 -32.29 -12.99
CA ASP A 59 4.09 -33.76 -12.99
C ASP A 59 4.44 -34.42 -11.65
N GLY A 60 3.64 -34.12 -10.62
CA GLY A 60 3.75 -34.78 -9.30
C GLY A 60 4.91 -34.29 -8.43
N ARG A 61 5.66 -33.26 -8.85
CA ARG A 61 6.75 -32.67 -8.06
C ARG A 61 6.87 -31.16 -8.28
N ILE A 62 7.66 -30.51 -7.42
CA ILE A 62 8.06 -29.11 -7.60
C ILE A 62 9.46 -29.00 -8.17
N ASN A 63 9.64 -28.15 -9.18
CA ASN A 63 10.92 -27.86 -9.81
C ASN A 63 11.37 -26.44 -9.43
N CYS A 64 12.66 -26.29 -9.08
CA CYS A 64 13.33 -25.00 -9.03
C CYS A 64 13.90 -24.69 -10.42
N LEU A 65 13.39 -23.64 -11.05
CA LEU A 65 13.67 -23.25 -12.43
C LEU A 65 14.97 -22.46 -12.60
N VAL A 66 15.68 -22.21 -11.51
CA VAL A 66 16.92 -21.44 -11.47
C VAL A 66 17.95 -22.12 -10.57
N SER A 67 19.23 -21.90 -10.85
CA SER A 67 20.38 -22.26 -10.02
C SER A 67 20.94 -20.99 -9.38
N ASP A 68 20.35 -20.56 -8.27
CA ASP A 68 20.70 -19.30 -7.61
C ASP A 68 20.69 -19.43 -6.08
N LEU A 69 21.09 -18.35 -5.41
CA LEU A 69 21.15 -18.24 -3.95
C LEU A 69 19.77 -18.36 -3.31
N ASN A 70 19.72 -19.17 -2.25
CA ASN A 70 18.63 -19.24 -1.27
C ASN A 70 17.22 -19.25 -1.87
N ARG A 71 16.99 -19.98 -2.97
CA ARG A 71 15.63 -20.27 -3.41
C ARG A 71 14.99 -21.19 -2.41
N ASN A 72 13.85 -20.79 -1.87
CA ASN A 72 13.24 -21.56 -0.80
C ASN A 72 11.72 -21.55 -0.88
N ILE A 73 11.12 -22.59 -0.29
CA ILE A 73 9.67 -22.74 -0.14
C ILE A 73 9.40 -22.94 1.35
N ASN A 74 8.70 -22.00 1.96
CA ASN A 74 8.36 -22.04 3.37
C ASN A 74 7.01 -22.71 3.57
N LEU A 75 6.92 -23.59 4.57
CA LEU A 75 5.66 -24.14 5.03
C LEU A 75 5.01 -23.17 6.02
N LEU A 76 3.84 -22.66 5.68
CA LEU A 76 3.11 -21.68 6.48
C LEU A 76 2.33 -22.32 7.61
N THR A 77 1.83 -23.53 7.38
CA THR A 77 0.86 -24.18 8.24
C THR A 77 1.44 -25.07 9.31
N CYS A 78 2.76 -25.33 9.34
CA CYS A 78 3.37 -26.07 10.45
C CYS A 78 4.74 -25.50 10.83
N ARG A 79 5.10 -25.63 12.11
CA ARG A 79 6.41 -25.21 12.63
C ARG A 79 6.90 -26.15 13.73
N LEU A 80 8.20 -26.09 14.02
CA LEU A 80 8.74 -26.66 15.25
C LEU A 80 8.46 -25.70 16.40
N SER A 81 7.73 -26.19 17.41
CA SER A 81 7.29 -25.40 18.56
C SER A 81 8.38 -25.21 19.61
N GLU A 82 8.13 -24.32 20.57
CA GLU A 82 8.97 -24.12 21.76
C GLU A 82 8.92 -25.30 22.74
N ASN A 83 7.88 -26.14 22.63
CA ASN A 83 7.66 -27.27 23.51
C ASN A 83 8.70 -28.37 23.30
N ASP A 84 8.85 -29.17 24.34
CA ASP A 84 9.63 -30.40 24.35
C ASP A 84 8.99 -31.49 23.50
N GLY A 85 9.82 -32.45 23.08
CA GLY A 85 9.40 -33.52 22.20
C GLY A 85 10.29 -33.68 20.97
N ASP A 86 10.10 -34.79 20.30
CA ASP A 86 10.84 -35.20 19.12
C ASP A 86 10.15 -34.75 17.84
N PHE A 87 10.91 -34.74 16.74
CA PHE A 87 10.37 -34.52 15.40
C PHE A 87 11.10 -35.34 14.35
N SER A 88 10.40 -35.60 13.24
CA SER A 88 10.94 -36.12 11.99
C SER A 88 10.46 -35.24 10.84
N VAL A 89 11.36 -34.92 9.91
CA VAL A 89 11.06 -34.24 8.64
C VAL A 89 11.70 -35.06 7.52
N SER A 90 10.95 -35.34 6.46
CA SER A 90 11.49 -35.99 5.26
C SER A 90 11.01 -35.33 3.99
N VAL A 91 11.86 -35.34 2.96
CA VAL A 91 11.52 -34.88 1.62
C VAL A 91 12.26 -35.74 0.59
N THR A 92 11.61 -36.07 -0.51
CA THR A 92 12.24 -36.69 -1.68
C THR A 92 12.78 -35.59 -2.58
N THR A 93 14.05 -35.65 -2.98
CA THR A 93 14.68 -34.59 -3.79
C THR A 93 15.79 -35.12 -4.69
N GLY A 94 16.13 -34.35 -5.72
CA GLY A 94 17.24 -34.65 -6.63
C GLY A 94 17.60 -33.44 -7.51
N LEU A 95 18.67 -33.59 -8.29
CA LEU A 95 19.13 -32.58 -9.24
C LEU A 95 18.50 -32.80 -10.62
N ILE A 96 18.21 -31.71 -11.33
CA ILE A 96 17.71 -31.76 -12.71
C ILE A 96 18.88 -31.93 -13.69
N ASN A 97 20.02 -31.28 -13.44
CA ASN A 97 21.20 -31.29 -14.32
C ASN A 97 22.51 -31.70 -13.59
N PRO A 98 22.59 -32.89 -12.97
CA PRO A 98 23.68 -33.28 -12.06
C PRO A 98 25.08 -33.35 -12.68
N LYS A 99 25.18 -33.47 -14.02
CA LYS A 99 26.47 -33.61 -14.72
C LYS A 99 27.23 -32.29 -14.85
N ASN A 100 26.53 -31.15 -14.76
CA ASN A 100 27.09 -29.82 -14.97
C ASN A 100 27.38 -29.06 -13.67
N GLU A 101 26.88 -29.55 -12.54
CA GLU A 101 26.89 -28.82 -11.26
C GLU A 101 27.53 -29.66 -10.16
N SER A 102 28.86 -29.77 -10.13
CA SER A 102 29.58 -30.44 -9.02
C SER A 102 30.32 -29.38 -8.19
N SER A 103 29.75 -29.01 -7.03
CA SER A 103 30.31 -28.03 -6.11
C SER A 103 30.05 -28.47 -4.66
N ASP A 104 30.98 -28.11 -3.77
CA ASP A 104 30.85 -28.29 -2.32
C ASP A 104 30.04 -27.16 -1.66
N ASN A 105 29.75 -26.07 -2.40
CA ASN A 105 28.98 -24.93 -1.92
C ASN A 105 27.54 -24.90 -2.47
N ASN A 106 27.30 -25.55 -3.61
CA ASN A 106 25.94 -25.73 -4.14
C ASN A 106 25.26 -26.87 -3.39
N TRP A 107 24.02 -26.69 -2.96
CA TRP A 107 23.31 -27.69 -2.18
C TRP A 107 21.79 -27.59 -2.28
N ILE A 108 21.15 -28.69 -1.93
CA ILE A 108 19.69 -28.83 -1.82
C ILE A 108 19.34 -29.46 -0.48
N GLY A 109 18.22 -29.08 0.12
CA GLY A 109 17.83 -29.65 1.41
C GLY A 109 16.70 -28.92 2.12
N ILE A 110 16.76 -28.94 3.45
CA ILE A 110 15.76 -28.44 4.37
C ILE A 110 16.39 -27.33 5.22
N ARG A 111 15.58 -26.35 5.62
CA ARG A 111 15.86 -25.42 6.72
C ARG A 111 14.85 -25.66 7.82
N ILE A 112 15.35 -25.77 9.05
CA ILE A 112 14.52 -25.84 10.26
C ILE A 112 14.80 -24.66 11.17
N GLY A 113 13.85 -24.33 12.04
CA GLY A 113 14.03 -23.28 13.03
C GLY A 113 14.12 -21.88 12.43
N ALA A 114 13.57 -21.66 11.23
CA ALA A 114 13.61 -20.36 10.57
C ALA A 114 12.81 -19.32 11.36
N LYS A 115 13.45 -18.21 11.70
CA LYS A 115 12.85 -17.08 12.42
C LYS A 115 13.27 -15.75 11.80
N GLY A 116 12.30 -14.87 11.59
CA GLY A 116 12.52 -13.48 11.22
C GLY A 116 12.76 -12.57 12.44
N GLU A 117 12.68 -11.26 12.24
CA GLU A 117 12.92 -10.23 13.26
C GLU A 117 11.67 -9.89 14.08
N PHE A 118 10.46 -10.10 13.54
CA PHE A 118 9.19 -9.57 14.07
C PHE A 118 8.26 -10.61 14.71
N ASP A 119 8.77 -11.81 14.98
CA ASP A 119 8.03 -12.92 15.63
C ASP A 119 6.65 -13.18 15.00
N ASP A 120 6.63 -13.30 13.68
CA ASP A 120 5.44 -13.66 12.91
C ASP A 120 5.82 -14.62 11.79
N TYR A 121 4.97 -15.63 11.55
CA TYR A 121 5.26 -16.66 10.56
C TYR A 121 5.39 -16.12 9.13
N ARG A 122 4.78 -14.96 8.84
CA ARG A 122 4.89 -14.29 7.55
C ARG A 122 6.28 -13.68 7.35
N ASP A 123 6.80 -13.07 8.41
CA ASP A 123 8.17 -12.57 8.44
C ASP A 123 9.20 -13.72 8.39
N ASP A 124 8.95 -14.80 9.14
CA ASP A 124 9.72 -16.05 9.04
C ASP A 124 9.77 -16.58 7.60
N ALA A 125 8.64 -16.52 6.87
CA ALA A 125 8.55 -17.02 5.49
C ALA A 125 9.34 -16.18 4.47
N ILE A 126 9.71 -14.94 4.78
CA ILE A 126 10.45 -14.07 3.86
C ILE A 126 11.92 -13.93 4.29
N TYR A 127 12.18 -13.62 5.56
CA TYR A 127 13.51 -13.31 6.08
C TYR A 127 14.05 -14.36 7.06
N GLY A 128 13.31 -15.44 7.29
CA GLY A 128 13.64 -16.45 8.28
C GLY A 128 15.04 -17.04 8.08
N LYS A 129 15.86 -16.90 9.12
CA LYS A 129 17.17 -17.56 9.23
C LYS A 129 17.05 -18.73 10.19
N GLY A 130 17.63 -19.87 9.82
CA GLY A 130 17.52 -21.11 10.58
C GLY A 130 18.67 -22.06 10.26
N LEU A 131 18.61 -23.27 10.83
CA LEU A 131 19.61 -24.31 10.61
C LEU A 131 19.35 -24.99 9.26
N ASN A 132 20.30 -24.89 8.33
CA ASN A 132 20.25 -25.61 7.06
C ASN A 132 20.78 -27.04 7.24
N LEU A 133 20.19 -27.98 6.51
CA LEU A 133 20.60 -29.38 6.47
C LEU A 133 20.30 -29.94 5.08
N GLY A 134 21.25 -30.66 4.50
CA GLY A 134 21.07 -31.12 3.13
C GLY A 134 22.26 -31.88 2.59
N VAL A 135 22.32 -31.91 1.26
CA VAL A 135 23.36 -32.55 0.48
C VAL A 135 23.94 -31.56 -0.51
N THR A 136 25.27 -31.48 -0.58
CA THR A 136 25.95 -30.68 -1.62
C THR A 136 25.80 -31.37 -2.98
N THR A 137 25.98 -30.63 -4.07
CA THR A 137 25.94 -31.26 -5.41
C THR A 137 27.15 -32.16 -5.68
N SER A 138 28.22 -32.04 -4.89
CA SER A 138 29.32 -33.01 -4.82
C SER A 138 28.95 -34.30 -4.07
N GLY A 139 27.87 -34.30 -3.28
CA GLY A 139 27.30 -35.47 -2.60
C GLY A 139 27.58 -35.55 -1.09
N ASP A 140 28.08 -34.50 -0.45
CA ASP A 140 28.36 -34.50 0.99
C ASP A 140 27.14 -34.05 1.81
N LEU A 141 26.76 -34.82 2.83
CA LEU A 141 25.74 -34.39 3.82
C LEU A 141 26.29 -33.32 4.76
N PHE A 142 25.43 -32.39 5.19
CA PHE A 142 25.81 -31.37 6.19
C PHE A 142 24.64 -30.98 7.12
N ILE A 143 24.99 -30.50 8.33
CA ILE A 143 24.06 -29.87 9.29
C ILE A 143 24.68 -28.54 9.78
N GLY A 144 24.13 -27.42 9.31
CA GLY A 144 24.68 -26.07 9.46
C GLY A 144 25.21 -25.57 8.13
N GLU A 145 26.49 -25.20 8.09
CA GLU A 145 27.15 -24.79 6.86
C GLU A 145 27.64 -26.01 6.07
N PRO A 146 27.60 -25.98 4.72
CA PRO A 146 28.30 -26.97 3.89
C PRO A 146 29.79 -26.98 4.25
N ASN A 147 30.33 -28.14 4.63
CA ASN A 147 31.74 -28.28 5.02
C ASN A 147 32.55 -28.91 3.89
N VAL A 148 33.48 -28.11 3.32
CA VAL A 148 34.35 -28.46 2.18
C VAL A 148 35.37 -29.56 2.51
N LYS A 149 35.53 -29.95 3.78
CA LYS A 149 36.47 -31.03 4.19
C LYS A 149 35.70 -32.33 4.45
N HIS A 150 35.32 -32.98 3.34
CA HIS A 150 34.70 -34.30 3.18
C HIS A 150 34.47 -35.12 4.47
N ASN A 151 33.21 -35.37 4.79
CA ASN A 151 32.79 -36.44 5.72
C ASN A 151 32.89 -37.84 5.09
N GLY A 152 33.49 -37.96 3.89
CA GLY A 152 33.67 -39.21 3.15
C GLY A 152 32.46 -39.62 2.29
N ASN A 153 31.36 -38.86 2.29
CA ASN A 153 30.10 -39.24 1.67
C ASN A 153 29.92 -38.78 0.21
N ALA A 154 30.67 -37.77 -0.25
CA ALA A 154 30.58 -37.20 -1.61
C ALA A 154 30.40 -38.24 -2.73
N LYS A 155 31.31 -39.20 -2.81
CA LYS A 155 31.28 -40.24 -3.85
C LYS A 155 30.08 -41.18 -3.70
N ALA A 156 29.58 -41.39 -2.49
CA ALA A 156 28.50 -42.31 -2.21
C ALA A 156 27.15 -41.77 -2.68
N LEU A 157 26.85 -40.48 -2.48
CA LEU A 157 25.53 -39.93 -2.83
C LEU A 157 25.44 -39.38 -4.26
N LYS A 158 26.56 -38.91 -4.84
CA LYS A 158 26.55 -38.28 -6.17
C LYS A 158 25.81 -39.09 -7.27
N PRO A 159 25.98 -40.42 -7.40
CA PRO A 159 25.25 -41.21 -8.40
C PRO A 159 23.74 -41.25 -8.18
N TYR A 160 23.29 -41.06 -6.94
CA TYR A 160 21.87 -41.12 -6.57
C TYR A 160 21.17 -39.78 -6.77
N LEU A 161 21.88 -38.64 -6.80
CA LEU A 161 21.25 -37.32 -6.96
C LEU A 161 20.55 -37.12 -8.32
N GLU A 162 20.94 -37.86 -9.37
CA GLU A 162 20.25 -37.86 -10.67
C GLU A 162 18.89 -38.55 -10.59
N LYS A 163 18.83 -39.67 -9.86
CA LYS A 163 17.59 -40.43 -9.65
C LYS A 163 16.76 -39.90 -8.49
N GLY A 164 17.36 -39.17 -7.56
CA GLY A 164 16.74 -38.68 -6.34
C GLY A 164 16.96 -39.58 -5.12
N ILE A 165 16.92 -38.94 -3.96
CA ILE A 165 17.08 -39.53 -2.63
C ILE A 165 15.95 -39.06 -1.72
N ILE A 166 15.71 -39.76 -0.61
CA ILE A 166 14.93 -39.23 0.51
C ILE A 166 15.93 -38.66 1.52
N LEU A 167 15.82 -37.36 1.79
CA LEU A 167 16.50 -36.71 2.90
C LEU A 167 15.59 -36.75 4.12
N ARG A 168 16.06 -37.34 5.22
CA ARG A 168 15.31 -37.44 6.49
C ARG A 168 16.11 -36.85 7.64
N ALA A 169 15.49 -35.92 8.37
CA ALA A 169 16.04 -35.28 9.55
C ALA A 169 15.21 -35.65 10.78
N THR A 170 15.82 -36.23 11.81
CA THR A 170 15.17 -36.57 13.08
C THR A 170 15.85 -35.86 14.23
N GLY A 171 15.10 -35.05 14.98
CA GLY A 171 15.58 -34.43 16.20
C GLY A 171 15.02 -35.14 17.42
N LYS A 172 15.90 -35.73 18.23
CA LYS A 172 15.54 -36.35 19.50
C LYS A 172 15.95 -35.48 20.67
N GLN A 173 15.04 -35.28 21.61
CA GLN A 173 15.34 -34.54 22.82
C GLN A 173 16.29 -35.35 23.71
N ASN A 174 17.37 -34.70 24.13
CA ASN A 174 18.36 -35.24 25.07
C ASN A 174 18.58 -34.21 26.18
N GLY A 175 17.84 -34.36 27.28
CA GLY A 175 17.78 -33.38 28.36
C GLY A 175 17.26 -32.01 27.87
N ASN A 176 18.08 -30.97 28.01
CA ASN A 176 17.77 -29.61 27.58
C ASN A 176 18.26 -29.30 26.14
N SER A 177 18.83 -30.29 25.46
CA SER A 177 19.37 -30.18 24.12
C SER A 177 18.73 -31.18 23.17
N TYR A 178 19.11 -31.10 21.89
CA TYR A 178 18.65 -31.97 20.83
C TYR A 178 19.83 -32.61 20.10
N ASP A 179 19.67 -33.90 19.83
CA ASP A 179 20.52 -34.65 18.92
C ASP A 179 19.80 -34.75 17.57
N LEU A 180 20.36 -34.13 16.54
CA LEU A 180 19.79 -34.06 15.20
C LEU A 180 20.54 -35.02 14.28
N VAL A 181 19.82 -36.00 13.74
CA VAL A 181 20.33 -36.96 12.76
C VAL A 181 19.82 -36.56 11.37
N LEU A 182 20.71 -36.49 10.38
CA LEU A 182 20.37 -36.32 8.97
C LEU A 182 20.79 -37.57 8.19
N GLU A 183 19.87 -38.15 7.46
CA GLU A 183 20.04 -39.38 6.68
C GLU A 183 19.71 -39.13 5.20
N ALA A 184 20.45 -39.79 4.32
CA ALA A 184 20.12 -39.94 2.91
C ALA A 184 19.77 -41.40 2.60
N ILE A 185 18.62 -41.62 1.99
CA ILE A 185 18.04 -42.94 1.75
C ILE A 185 17.78 -43.07 0.26
N ASN A 186 18.08 -44.23 -0.31
CA ASN A 186 17.76 -44.55 -1.69
C ASN A 186 16.25 -44.58 -1.88
N ARG A 187 15.69 -43.70 -2.72
CA ARG A 187 14.24 -43.62 -2.93
C ARG A 187 13.64 -44.88 -3.58
N GLU A 188 14.44 -45.62 -4.36
CA GLU A 188 13.98 -46.80 -5.09
C GLU A 188 13.97 -48.06 -4.20
N THR A 189 14.97 -48.20 -3.32
CA THR A 189 15.16 -49.43 -2.51
C THR A 189 14.82 -49.26 -1.03
N GLY A 190 14.72 -48.02 -0.53
CA GLY A 190 14.58 -47.72 0.90
C GLY A 190 15.86 -47.94 1.72
N GLU A 191 16.99 -48.26 1.08
CA GLU A 191 18.27 -48.49 1.74
C GLU A 191 18.88 -47.19 2.26
N LEU A 192 19.35 -47.19 3.53
CA LEU A 192 20.13 -46.10 4.08
C LEU A 192 21.49 -46.01 3.37
N LEU A 193 21.73 -44.91 2.65
CA LEU A 193 22.98 -44.70 1.93
C LEU A 193 24.07 -44.16 2.88
N THR A 194 23.72 -43.16 3.69
CA THR A 194 24.61 -42.58 4.71
C THR A 194 23.83 -41.70 5.69
N GLY A 195 24.44 -41.37 6.83
CA GLY A 195 23.87 -40.47 7.83
C GLY A 195 24.92 -39.78 8.69
N ILE A 196 24.57 -38.61 9.20
CA ILE A 196 25.41 -37.79 10.09
C ILE A 196 24.60 -37.30 11.28
N VAL A 197 25.28 -36.95 12.37
CA VAL A 197 24.65 -36.47 13.61
C VAL A 197 25.27 -35.17 14.10
N LYS A 198 24.44 -34.27 14.63
CA LYS A 198 24.86 -33.07 15.35
C LYS A 198 24.18 -33.05 16.72
N ASN A 199 24.99 -33.18 17.77
CA ASN A 199 24.52 -33.22 19.15
C ASN A 199 24.54 -31.84 19.79
N GLY A 200 23.79 -31.68 20.87
CA GLY A 200 23.87 -30.49 21.72
C GLY A 200 23.23 -29.22 21.14
N LEU A 201 22.31 -29.35 20.18
CA LEU A 201 21.55 -28.20 19.67
C LEU A 201 20.59 -27.69 20.75
N SER A 202 20.53 -26.38 20.93
CA SER A 202 19.56 -25.78 21.84
C SER A 202 18.15 -25.80 21.23
N LYS A 203 17.12 -25.68 22.07
CA LYS A 203 15.73 -25.48 21.62
C LYS A 203 15.61 -24.32 20.63
N ASN A 204 16.35 -23.24 20.89
CA ASN A 204 16.33 -22.04 20.06
C ASN A 204 16.94 -22.25 18.67
N ASP A 205 17.84 -23.23 18.50
CA ASP A 205 18.46 -23.52 17.20
C ASP A 205 17.50 -24.21 16.22
N ILE A 206 16.44 -24.85 16.74
CA ILE A 206 15.52 -25.67 15.95
C ILE A 206 14.07 -25.19 16.00
N GLN A 207 13.67 -24.38 16.99
CA GLN A 207 12.33 -23.79 17.06
C GLN A 207 12.15 -22.74 15.96
N GLY A 208 11.07 -22.86 15.18
CA GLY A 208 10.77 -21.94 14.07
C GLY A 208 10.12 -22.65 12.89
N SER A 209 9.97 -21.91 11.80
CA SER A 209 9.37 -22.36 10.55
C SER A 209 10.28 -23.33 9.80
N LEU A 210 9.72 -24.09 8.86
CA LEU A 210 10.45 -25.03 8.01
C LEU A 210 10.41 -24.58 6.56
N ALA A 211 11.49 -24.82 5.83
CA ALA A 211 11.56 -24.56 4.40
C ALA A 211 12.31 -25.65 3.64
N LEU A 212 11.96 -25.85 2.38
CA LEU A 212 12.79 -26.53 1.40
C LEU A 212 13.71 -25.49 0.74
N VAL A 213 14.95 -25.84 0.45
CA VAL A 213 15.96 -24.89 -0.02
C VAL A 213 16.79 -25.46 -1.17
N SER A 214 16.93 -24.64 -2.22
CA SER A 214 17.88 -24.74 -3.31
C SER A 214 18.86 -23.57 -3.21
N ASN A 215 20.16 -23.85 -3.10
CA ASN A 215 21.17 -22.80 -2.92
C ASN A 215 22.42 -23.07 -3.77
N PHE A 216 22.61 -22.28 -4.82
CA PHE A 216 23.65 -22.48 -5.83
C PHE A 216 24.55 -21.24 -6.01
N PRO A 217 25.43 -20.92 -5.02
CA PRO A 217 26.32 -19.76 -5.08
C PRO A 217 27.35 -19.83 -6.21
N ASP A 218 27.75 -21.03 -6.65
CA ASP A 218 28.78 -21.20 -7.68
C ASP A 218 28.20 -21.28 -9.11
N ALA A 219 26.91 -20.97 -9.30
CA ALA A 219 26.19 -21.14 -10.56
C ALA A 219 26.01 -19.84 -11.36
N GLU A 220 26.92 -18.86 -11.23
CA GLU A 220 26.80 -17.55 -11.90
C GLU A 220 26.52 -17.64 -13.42
N LYS A 221 27.11 -18.65 -14.09
CA LYS A 221 26.95 -18.85 -15.55
C LYS A 221 25.68 -19.63 -15.94
N THR A 222 25.10 -20.37 -15.01
CA THR A 222 23.93 -21.25 -15.22
C THR A 222 22.73 -20.81 -14.38
N ARG A 223 22.71 -19.54 -13.93
CA ARG A 223 21.72 -19.01 -13.00
C ARG A 223 20.28 -19.19 -13.47
N GLU A 224 20.06 -19.14 -14.78
CA GLU A 224 18.73 -19.30 -15.41
C GLU A 224 18.38 -20.76 -15.75
N GLU A 225 19.24 -21.73 -15.41
CA GLU A 225 18.98 -23.16 -15.60
C GLU A 225 18.28 -23.77 -14.38
N SER A 226 17.44 -24.78 -14.59
CA SER A 226 16.78 -25.48 -13.48
C SER A 226 17.77 -26.28 -12.63
N SER A 227 17.69 -26.14 -11.31
CA SER A 227 18.61 -26.75 -10.34
C SER A 227 18.14 -28.13 -9.86
N CYS A 228 16.99 -28.15 -9.19
CA CYS A 228 16.54 -29.31 -8.41
C CYS A 228 15.02 -29.46 -8.37
N TRP A 229 14.58 -30.57 -7.79
CA TRP A 229 13.17 -30.85 -7.56
C TRP A 229 12.92 -31.40 -6.15
N PHE A 230 11.70 -31.24 -5.64
CA PHE A 230 11.25 -31.83 -4.38
C PHE A 230 9.87 -32.50 -4.52
N ASP A 231 9.62 -33.52 -3.71
CA ASP A 231 8.37 -34.27 -3.63
C ASP A 231 8.23 -34.95 -2.25
N ASN A 232 7.03 -35.42 -1.90
CA ASN A 232 6.70 -36.17 -0.68
C ASN A 232 7.27 -35.51 0.58
N TRP A 233 6.83 -34.29 0.89
CA TRP A 233 7.26 -33.57 2.07
C TRP A 233 6.42 -33.99 3.28
N GLU A 234 7.06 -34.62 4.26
CA GLU A 234 6.43 -35.14 5.47
C GLU A 234 7.08 -34.55 6.72
N ILE A 235 6.27 -34.25 7.73
CA ILE A 235 6.70 -33.73 9.03
C ILE A 235 5.84 -34.40 10.10
N SER A 236 6.45 -34.91 11.17
CA SER A 236 5.72 -35.54 12.27
C SER A 236 6.45 -35.41 13.60
N GLY A 237 5.71 -35.61 14.69
CA GLY A 237 6.25 -35.71 16.05
C GLY A 237 5.74 -34.64 17.01
N ASN A 238 5.87 -34.88 18.31
CA ASN A 238 5.23 -34.06 19.34
C ASN A 238 5.77 -32.63 19.45
N LYS A 239 6.92 -32.33 18.84
CA LYS A 239 7.44 -30.95 18.75
C LYS A 239 6.73 -30.13 17.66
N VAL A 240 6.13 -30.79 16.67
CA VAL A 240 5.48 -30.16 15.52
C VAL A 240 4.15 -29.57 15.96
N LYS A 241 3.85 -28.37 15.48
CA LYS A 241 2.53 -27.76 15.68
C LYS A 241 2.04 -27.15 14.39
N CYS A 242 0.84 -27.55 13.99
CA CYS A 242 0.18 -27.06 12.78
C CYS A 242 -0.94 -26.04 13.06
N TYR A 243 -1.17 -25.18 12.08
CA TYR A 243 -2.00 -23.98 12.06
C TYR A 243 -2.65 -23.83 10.67
N PRO A 244 -3.68 -24.63 10.33
CA PRO A 244 -4.33 -24.57 9.02
C PRO A 244 -4.88 -23.18 8.66
N GLU A 245 -5.20 -22.36 9.66
CA GLU A 245 -5.66 -20.98 9.48
C GLU A 245 -4.60 -20.02 8.91
N ARG A 246 -3.33 -20.45 8.84
CA ARG A 246 -2.22 -19.66 8.25
C ARG A 246 -2.12 -19.75 6.74
N ARG A 247 -2.94 -20.60 6.11
CA ARG A 247 -3.02 -20.73 4.66
C ARG A 247 -3.23 -19.37 4.00
N PHE A 248 -2.59 -19.18 2.85
CA PHE A 248 -2.69 -17.94 2.09
C PHE A 248 -3.04 -18.24 0.63
N GLY A 249 -4.31 -18.01 0.27
CA GLY A 249 -4.86 -18.29 -1.06
C GLY A 249 -5.80 -19.50 -1.10
N PRO A 250 -6.33 -19.86 -2.29
CA PRO A 250 -6.11 -19.23 -3.60
C PRO A 250 -6.81 -17.87 -3.77
N ILE A 251 -7.72 -17.49 -2.88
CA ILE A 251 -8.24 -16.12 -2.81
C ILE A 251 -7.36 -15.35 -1.83
N LEU A 252 -6.39 -14.56 -2.33
CA LEU A 252 -5.37 -13.92 -1.48
C LEU A 252 -5.97 -12.78 -0.66
N PHE A 253 -6.64 -11.84 -1.34
CA PHE A 253 -7.35 -10.73 -0.74
C PHE A 253 -8.31 -10.09 -1.73
N SER A 254 -9.10 -9.13 -1.26
CA SER A 254 -10.03 -8.36 -2.08
C SER A 254 -10.02 -6.90 -1.62
N GLN A 255 -10.34 -5.99 -2.51
CA GLN A 255 -10.54 -4.56 -2.26
C GLN A 255 -11.84 -4.13 -2.92
N TYR A 256 -12.54 -3.15 -2.36
CA TYR A 256 -13.78 -2.66 -2.94
C TYR A 256 -14.01 -1.17 -2.73
N THR A 257 -14.80 -0.55 -3.60
CA THR A 257 -15.43 0.76 -3.35
C THR A 257 -16.94 0.65 -3.50
N LEU A 258 -17.64 1.62 -2.90
CA LEU A 258 -19.08 1.82 -2.99
C LEU A 258 -19.34 3.26 -3.44
N THR A 259 -20.02 3.44 -4.56
CA THR A 259 -20.49 4.75 -5.03
C THR A 259 -21.75 4.57 -5.87
N ASP A 260 -22.73 5.47 -5.73
CA ASP A 260 -23.91 5.52 -6.60
C ASP A 260 -24.68 4.19 -6.76
N GLY A 261 -24.77 3.42 -5.67
CA GLY A 261 -25.43 2.10 -5.68
C GLY A 261 -24.65 1.06 -6.49
N ILE A 262 -23.34 1.23 -6.66
CA ILE A 262 -22.47 0.27 -7.35
C ILE A 262 -21.41 -0.20 -6.36
N LEU A 263 -21.32 -1.53 -6.21
CA LEU A 263 -20.17 -2.21 -5.62
C LEU A 263 -19.21 -2.59 -6.75
N LYS A 264 -17.97 -2.10 -6.70
CA LYS A 264 -16.87 -2.65 -7.52
C LYS A 264 -15.85 -3.30 -6.60
N MET A 265 -15.59 -4.57 -6.83
CA MET A 265 -14.67 -5.38 -6.04
C MET A 265 -13.61 -5.99 -6.95
N THR A 266 -12.34 -5.88 -6.55
CA THR A 266 -11.24 -6.59 -7.19
C THR A 266 -10.75 -7.68 -6.25
N VAL A 267 -10.75 -8.92 -6.74
CA VAL A 267 -10.25 -10.10 -6.03
C VAL A 267 -8.89 -10.47 -6.59
N GLN A 268 -7.88 -10.60 -5.73
CA GLN A 268 -6.53 -11.00 -6.13
C GLN A 268 -6.33 -12.50 -5.92
N LEU A 269 -5.84 -13.18 -6.97
CA LEU A 269 -5.47 -14.58 -6.97
C LEU A 269 -3.98 -14.77 -7.30
N PRO A 270 -3.40 -15.94 -6.97
CA PRO A 270 -2.09 -16.34 -7.45
C PRO A 270 -2.17 -16.85 -8.91
N PRO A 271 -1.02 -17.13 -9.57
CA PRO A 271 -1.02 -17.79 -10.88
C PRO A 271 -1.49 -19.26 -10.77
N VAL A 272 -2.78 -19.46 -11.03
CA VAL A 272 -3.46 -20.76 -11.17
C VAL A 272 -3.27 -21.35 -12.58
N CYS A 273 -3.66 -22.60 -12.79
CA CYS A 273 -3.54 -23.26 -14.09
C CYS A 273 -4.89 -23.35 -14.83
N ASN A 274 -4.86 -23.72 -16.10
CA ASN A 274 -6.06 -23.84 -16.94
C ASN A 274 -6.98 -25.02 -16.59
N LYS A 275 -6.59 -25.87 -15.64
CA LYS A 275 -7.44 -26.94 -15.09
C LYS A 275 -8.13 -26.54 -13.79
N ASP A 276 -7.75 -25.39 -13.22
CA ASP A 276 -8.47 -24.77 -12.11
C ASP A 276 -9.75 -24.08 -12.61
N GLU A 277 -10.59 -23.62 -11.68
CA GLU A 277 -11.75 -22.80 -12.04
C GLU A 277 -11.30 -21.51 -12.75
N GLU A 278 -12.07 -21.04 -13.73
CA GLU A 278 -11.72 -19.82 -14.48
C GLU A 278 -12.27 -18.55 -13.83
N LYS A 279 -13.27 -18.72 -12.95
CA LYS A 279 -14.06 -17.64 -12.37
C LYS A 279 -14.00 -17.61 -10.85
N VAL A 280 -14.06 -16.40 -10.32
CA VAL A 280 -14.38 -16.16 -8.91
C VAL A 280 -15.85 -15.81 -8.80
N ILE A 281 -16.52 -16.39 -7.81
CA ILE A 281 -17.93 -16.14 -7.51
C ILE A 281 -18.02 -15.26 -6.26
N LEU A 282 -18.84 -14.22 -6.32
CA LEU A 282 -19.25 -13.40 -5.17
C LEU A 282 -20.65 -13.79 -4.75
N GLU A 283 -20.77 -14.18 -3.49
CA GLU A 283 -22.02 -14.52 -2.83
C GLU A 283 -22.27 -13.58 -1.65
N ILE A 284 -23.53 -13.27 -1.36
CA ILE A 284 -23.96 -12.56 -0.15
C ILE A 284 -24.86 -13.44 0.70
N GLU A 285 -24.90 -13.19 2.00
CA GLU A 285 -25.82 -13.86 2.92
C GLU A 285 -27.20 -13.18 2.87
N GLU A 286 -28.25 -13.95 2.57
CA GLU A 286 -29.64 -13.49 2.64
C GLU A 286 -30.19 -13.61 4.08
N GLN A 287 -31.34 -12.98 4.36
CA GLN A 287 -31.92 -12.91 5.72
C GLN A 287 -32.25 -14.26 6.35
N ASP A 288 -32.42 -15.31 5.54
CA ASP A 288 -32.68 -16.68 5.97
C ASP A 288 -31.39 -17.48 6.24
N GLY A 289 -30.21 -16.85 6.08
CA GLY A 289 -28.88 -17.46 6.26
C GLY A 289 -28.36 -18.20 5.02
N ASN A 290 -29.07 -18.14 3.89
CA ASN A 290 -28.61 -18.76 2.65
C ASN A 290 -27.64 -17.85 1.88
N TRP A 291 -26.69 -18.46 1.16
CA TRP A 291 -25.76 -17.75 0.30
C TRP A 291 -26.33 -17.62 -1.12
N LYS A 292 -26.31 -16.41 -1.66
CA LYS A 292 -26.76 -16.10 -3.01
C LYS A 292 -25.66 -15.47 -3.85
N THR A 293 -25.40 -16.05 -5.01
CA THR A 293 -24.52 -15.45 -6.02
C THR A 293 -25.09 -14.13 -6.52
N VAL A 294 -24.28 -13.07 -6.44
CA VAL A 294 -24.62 -11.73 -6.95
C VAL A 294 -23.66 -11.26 -8.04
N GLY A 295 -22.54 -11.95 -8.23
CA GLY A 295 -21.60 -11.66 -9.31
C GLY A 295 -20.59 -12.77 -9.51
N GLU A 296 -20.00 -12.79 -10.70
CA GLU A 296 -18.86 -13.63 -11.03
C GLU A 296 -17.94 -12.87 -11.98
N SER A 297 -16.65 -13.23 -12.00
CA SER A 297 -15.71 -12.62 -12.94
C SER A 297 -14.59 -13.59 -13.28
N VAL A 298 -14.18 -13.58 -14.55
CA VAL A 298 -13.06 -14.37 -15.07
C VAL A 298 -11.74 -13.78 -14.57
N ILE A 299 -10.79 -14.64 -14.23
CA ILE A 299 -9.47 -14.23 -13.79
C ILE A 299 -8.67 -13.67 -14.97
N ASP A 300 -8.20 -12.44 -14.83
CA ASP A 300 -7.30 -11.82 -15.81
C ASP A 300 -5.93 -12.52 -15.83
N GLU A 301 -5.47 -12.88 -17.03
CA GLU A 301 -4.28 -13.71 -17.24
C GLU A 301 -2.98 -13.01 -16.85
N PHE A 302 -2.91 -11.68 -16.70
CA PHE A 302 -1.67 -11.00 -16.35
C PHE A 302 -1.66 -10.54 -14.90
N SER A 303 -2.71 -9.83 -14.48
CA SER A 303 -2.86 -9.31 -13.11
C SER A 303 -3.29 -10.36 -12.11
N ARG A 304 -3.81 -11.52 -12.56
CA ARG A 304 -4.45 -12.53 -11.70
C ARG A 304 -5.56 -11.93 -10.84
N THR A 305 -6.29 -10.96 -11.40
CA THR A 305 -7.42 -10.32 -10.72
C THR A 305 -8.75 -10.72 -11.35
N ALA A 306 -9.77 -10.86 -10.52
CA ALA A 306 -11.16 -10.94 -10.95
C ALA A 306 -11.90 -9.70 -10.42
N THR A 307 -12.35 -8.84 -11.33
CA THR A 307 -13.08 -7.61 -10.97
C THR A 307 -14.57 -7.84 -11.17
N ILE A 308 -15.34 -7.73 -10.09
CA ILE A 308 -16.78 -7.96 -10.03
C ILE A 308 -17.45 -6.60 -9.82
N ARG A 309 -18.46 -6.30 -10.65
CA ARG A 309 -19.33 -5.13 -10.54
C ARG A 309 -20.74 -5.60 -10.21
N VAL A 310 -21.33 -5.05 -9.16
CA VAL A 310 -22.72 -5.29 -8.79
C VAL A 310 -23.44 -3.94 -8.74
N GLU A 311 -24.46 -3.78 -9.59
CA GLU A 311 -25.26 -2.56 -9.65
C GLU A 311 -26.48 -2.66 -8.74
N ASN A 312 -27.08 -1.51 -8.43
CA ASN A 312 -28.21 -1.38 -7.49
C ASN A 312 -27.90 -2.00 -6.12
N TRP A 313 -26.66 -1.86 -5.67
CA TRP A 313 -26.19 -2.33 -4.37
C TRP A 313 -26.89 -1.59 -3.24
N ASP A 314 -27.39 -2.36 -2.27
CA ASP A 314 -27.95 -1.80 -1.03
C ASP A 314 -26.84 -1.49 -0.04
N TYR A 315 -26.65 -0.21 0.26
CA TYR A 315 -25.66 0.31 1.20
C TYR A 315 -26.28 0.70 2.56
N SER A 316 -27.53 0.31 2.84
CA SER A 316 -28.24 0.66 4.07
C SER A 316 -27.90 -0.23 5.27
N SER A 317 -27.28 -1.39 5.04
CA SER A 317 -26.92 -2.37 6.08
C SER A 317 -25.59 -3.05 5.77
N ASP A 318 -24.96 -3.60 6.81
CA ASP A 318 -23.76 -4.41 6.65
C ASP A 318 -24.16 -5.75 6.01
N ILE A 319 -23.50 -6.11 4.90
CA ILE A 319 -23.81 -7.33 4.14
C ILE A 319 -22.62 -8.28 4.20
N PRO A 320 -22.73 -9.42 4.91
CA PRO A 320 -21.74 -10.48 4.83
C PRO A 320 -21.61 -11.00 3.41
N TYR A 321 -20.37 -11.19 2.95
CA TYR A 321 -20.09 -11.74 1.63
C TYR A 321 -19.09 -12.90 1.72
N ARG A 322 -19.16 -13.79 0.72
CA ARG A 322 -18.23 -14.88 0.50
C ARG A 322 -17.75 -14.86 -0.93
N LEU A 323 -16.44 -14.91 -1.10
CA LEU A 323 -15.81 -15.20 -2.39
C LEU A 323 -15.50 -16.69 -2.44
N SER A 324 -15.78 -17.34 -3.56
CA SER A 324 -15.48 -18.76 -3.77
C SER A 324 -14.72 -19.00 -5.08
N PHE A 325 -13.77 -19.93 -5.02
CA PHE A 325 -12.90 -20.33 -6.12
C PHE A 325 -12.55 -21.82 -5.97
N LYS A 326 -12.46 -22.57 -7.06
CA LYS A 326 -12.08 -23.99 -6.99
C LYS A 326 -10.69 -24.25 -7.55
N LEU A 327 -9.92 -25.04 -6.82
CA LEU A 327 -8.51 -25.32 -7.10
C LEU A 327 -8.27 -26.83 -7.09
N ILE A 328 -7.52 -27.34 -8.05
CA ILE A 328 -7.04 -28.73 -7.98
C ILE A 328 -5.96 -28.84 -6.89
N THR A 329 -6.21 -29.70 -5.90
CA THR A 329 -5.32 -29.93 -4.75
C THR A 329 -4.49 -31.20 -4.94
N GLN A 330 -3.67 -31.55 -3.92
CA GLN A 330 -2.83 -32.75 -3.91
C GLN A 330 -3.58 -34.04 -4.26
N ASN A 331 -4.86 -34.14 -3.89
CA ASN A 331 -5.69 -35.33 -4.14
C ASN A 331 -6.13 -35.46 -5.61
N ASN A 332 -5.67 -34.58 -6.52
CA ASN A 332 -6.16 -34.44 -7.90
C ASN A 332 -7.67 -34.14 -7.99
N GLU A 333 -8.25 -33.59 -6.92
CA GLU A 333 -9.65 -33.20 -6.83
C GLU A 333 -9.80 -31.68 -6.87
N LEU A 334 -10.89 -31.22 -7.46
CA LEU A 334 -11.25 -29.82 -7.53
C LEU A 334 -11.97 -29.42 -6.23
N GLU A 335 -11.26 -28.79 -5.30
CA GLU A 335 -11.79 -28.36 -4.00
C GLU A 335 -12.21 -26.90 -4.01
N THR A 336 -13.31 -26.58 -3.32
CA THR A 336 -13.79 -25.20 -3.15
C THR A 336 -13.08 -24.52 -1.99
N PHE A 337 -12.46 -23.37 -2.27
CA PHE A 337 -11.90 -22.45 -1.29
C PHE A 337 -12.77 -21.22 -1.19
N SER A 338 -12.96 -20.71 0.03
CA SER A 338 -13.75 -19.51 0.26
C SER A 338 -13.05 -18.51 1.16
N ARG A 339 -13.31 -17.23 0.92
CA ARG A 339 -12.88 -16.12 1.76
C ARG A 339 -14.05 -15.21 2.06
N GLU A 340 -14.30 -14.98 3.35
CA GLU A 340 -15.43 -14.18 3.82
C GLU A 340 -14.99 -12.77 4.25
N GLY A 341 -15.93 -11.83 4.13
CA GLY A 341 -15.80 -10.44 4.57
C GLY A 341 -17.16 -9.79 4.76
N ILE A 342 -17.17 -8.47 4.94
CA ILE A 342 -18.40 -7.68 5.14
C ILE A 342 -18.33 -6.47 4.21
N ILE A 343 -19.33 -6.27 3.36
CA ILE A 343 -19.52 -4.98 2.73
C ILE A 343 -20.23 -4.08 3.73
N ARG A 344 -19.49 -3.15 4.33
CA ARG A 344 -20.06 -2.20 5.32
C ARG A 344 -21.18 -1.36 4.72
N LYS A 345 -22.20 -1.09 5.55
CA LYS A 345 -23.16 -0.02 5.29
C LYS A 345 -22.41 1.29 5.09
N GLU A 346 -22.95 2.14 4.22
CA GLU A 346 -22.44 3.49 4.11
C GLU A 346 -22.80 4.27 5.40
N PRO A 347 -21.81 4.91 6.07
CA PRO A 347 -22.00 5.54 7.38
C PRO A 347 -22.73 6.89 7.31
N ASN A 348 -23.79 6.98 6.50
CA ASN A 348 -24.61 8.18 6.32
C ASN A 348 -25.24 8.71 7.62
N ASP A 349 -25.43 7.81 8.60
CA ASP A 349 -25.97 8.07 9.93
C ASP A 349 -24.91 8.56 10.94
N LYS A 350 -23.62 8.44 10.64
CA LYS A 350 -22.56 8.97 11.51
C LYS A 350 -22.44 10.49 11.36
N ASN A 351 -22.15 11.15 12.48
CA ASN A 351 -21.75 12.57 12.47
C ASN A 351 -20.27 12.76 12.12
N GLU A 352 -19.44 11.74 12.37
CA GLU A 352 -18.01 11.77 12.06
C GLU A 352 -17.68 10.65 11.09
N ILE A 353 -17.02 11.00 9.98
CA ILE A 353 -16.47 10.05 9.00
C ILE A 353 -14.96 10.02 9.16
N VAL A 354 -14.38 8.83 9.26
CA VAL A 354 -12.96 8.63 9.56
C VAL A 354 -12.24 8.00 8.36
N VAL A 355 -11.18 8.64 7.88
CA VAL A 355 -10.30 8.14 6.82
C VAL A 355 -8.94 7.79 7.41
N ALA A 356 -8.45 6.58 7.15
CA ALA A 356 -7.05 6.23 7.43
C ALA A 356 -6.23 6.26 6.14
N ALA A 357 -5.07 6.91 6.18
CA ALA A 357 -4.25 7.15 5.00
C ALA A 357 -2.80 6.66 5.19
N PHE A 358 -2.23 6.12 4.11
CA PHE A 358 -1.00 5.33 4.10
C PHE A 358 -0.13 5.64 2.87
N THR A 359 1.20 5.54 3.02
CA THR A 359 2.19 5.59 1.94
C THR A 359 3.46 4.85 2.32
N GLY A 360 4.38 4.62 1.38
CA GLY A 360 5.75 4.18 1.67
C GLY A 360 5.82 2.87 2.45
N ASN A 361 5.27 1.80 1.89
CA ASN A 361 5.19 0.48 2.49
C ASN A 361 6.40 -0.39 2.12
N ASN A 362 7.59 0.03 2.54
CA ASN A 362 8.75 -0.86 2.52
C ASN A 362 8.52 -2.09 3.42
N ASP A 363 9.25 -3.17 3.16
CA ASP A 363 9.11 -4.48 3.80
C ASP A 363 9.65 -4.58 5.24
N LEU A 364 10.44 -3.62 5.70
CA LEU A 364 10.90 -3.58 7.09
C LEU A 364 9.71 -3.35 8.04
N GLY A 365 9.52 -4.24 9.00
CA GLY A 365 8.36 -4.23 9.89
C GLY A 365 7.20 -5.10 9.40
N PHE A 366 7.34 -5.76 8.24
CA PHE A 366 6.37 -6.76 7.78
C PHE A 366 6.17 -7.83 8.87
N PRO A 367 4.92 -8.24 9.19
CA PRO A 367 3.67 -7.98 8.47
C PRO A 367 2.83 -6.82 9.03
N ASN A 368 3.47 -5.79 9.60
CA ASN A 368 2.82 -4.55 10.03
C ASN A 368 1.70 -4.74 11.07
N LYS A 369 1.86 -5.72 11.98
CA LYS A 369 0.84 -6.08 12.99
C LYS A 369 0.50 -4.92 13.93
N ASP A 370 1.52 -4.16 14.30
CA ASP A 370 1.40 -2.96 15.12
C ASP A 370 0.45 -1.95 14.45
N LEU A 371 0.71 -1.63 13.19
CA LEU A 371 -0.10 -0.72 12.40
C LEU A 371 -1.52 -1.28 12.17
N VAL A 372 -1.67 -2.53 11.75
CA VAL A 372 -3.00 -3.16 11.55
C VAL A 372 -3.84 -3.12 12.83
N LYS A 373 -3.23 -3.36 13.99
CA LYS A 373 -3.92 -3.25 15.29
C LYS A 373 -4.36 -1.83 15.57
N ALA A 374 -3.50 -0.84 15.31
CA ALA A 374 -3.80 0.57 15.52
C ALA A 374 -4.95 1.05 14.60
N ILE A 375 -4.96 0.62 13.34
CA ILE A 375 -6.05 0.94 12.40
C ILE A 375 -7.37 0.27 12.81
N LYS A 376 -7.34 -0.99 13.27
CA LYS A 376 -8.53 -1.64 13.84
C LYS A 376 -9.08 -0.88 15.05
N TYR A 377 -8.22 -0.23 15.85
CA TYR A 377 -8.65 0.59 16.99
C TYR A 377 -9.34 1.90 16.56
N HIS A 378 -8.80 2.59 15.54
CA HIS A 378 -9.43 3.81 15.02
C HIS A 378 -10.75 3.56 14.28
N ASP A 379 -10.96 2.32 13.81
CA ASP A 379 -12.11 1.87 13.03
C ASP A 379 -12.50 2.84 11.89
N PRO A 380 -11.58 3.09 10.93
CA PRO A 380 -11.87 4.00 9.84
C PRO A 380 -13.00 3.47 8.94
N ASP A 381 -13.73 4.41 8.35
CA ASP A 381 -14.78 4.18 7.37
C ASP A 381 -14.24 4.00 5.95
N LEU A 382 -13.08 4.60 5.65
CA LEU A 382 -12.40 4.50 4.35
C LEU A 382 -10.89 4.34 4.57
N LEU A 383 -10.25 3.49 3.76
CA LEU A 383 -8.80 3.36 3.68
C LEU A 383 -8.29 4.04 2.41
N PHE A 384 -7.19 4.80 2.52
CA PHE A 384 -6.51 5.40 1.38
C PHE A 384 -5.03 5.02 1.37
N PHE A 385 -4.59 4.29 0.34
CA PHE A 385 -3.19 4.00 0.06
C PHE A 385 -2.74 4.86 -1.12
N SER A 386 -1.93 5.88 -0.84
CA SER A 386 -1.59 6.93 -1.82
C SER A 386 -0.54 6.53 -2.85
N GLY A 387 0.13 5.40 -2.67
CA GLY A 387 1.30 5.03 -3.47
C GLY A 387 2.34 4.27 -2.66
N ASP A 388 3.31 3.68 -3.35
CA ASP A 388 4.42 2.92 -2.79
C ASP A 388 3.92 1.77 -1.91
N GLN A 389 2.89 1.06 -2.39
CA GLN A 389 2.41 -0.13 -1.69
C GLN A 389 3.49 -1.23 -1.69
N ILE A 390 4.41 -1.19 -2.67
CA ILE A 390 5.64 -1.98 -2.72
C ILE A 390 6.85 -1.12 -3.14
N TYR A 391 8.05 -1.58 -2.79
CA TYR A 391 9.32 -1.14 -3.40
C TYR A 391 9.90 -2.23 -4.28
N GLU A 392 10.74 -1.90 -5.25
CA GLU A 392 11.26 -2.92 -6.16
C GLU A 392 12.11 -3.96 -5.42
N GLY A 393 12.83 -3.54 -4.39
CA GLY A 393 13.70 -4.39 -3.60
C GLY A 393 13.00 -5.32 -2.62
N VAL A 394 11.68 -5.22 -2.43
CA VAL A 394 11.02 -5.89 -1.30
C VAL A 394 11.16 -7.41 -1.33
N ALA A 395 11.21 -7.99 -0.13
CA ALA A 395 11.47 -9.40 0.14
C ALA A 395 12.88 -9.89 -0.21
N GLY A 396 13.83 -9.03 -0.58
CA GLY A 396 15.26 -9.36 -0.56
C GLY A 396 15.79 -10.29 -1.68
N PHE A 397 15.01 -10.55 -2.72
CA PHE A 397 15.41 -11.40 -3.87
C PHE A 397 15.64 -10.61 -5.18
N GLY A 398 15.93 -9.31 -5.06
CA GLY A 398 16.17 -8.42 -6.19
C GLY A 398 14.93 -8.15 -7.06
N VAL A 399 15.17 -7.50 -8.19
CA VAL A 399 14.14 -7.07 -9.14
C VAL A 399 14.31 -7.82 -10.45
N GLN A 400 13.26 -8.44 -10.96
CA GLN A 400 13.26 -9.02 -12.31
C GLN A 400 12.46 -8.14 -13.25
N ARG A 401 13.14 -7.55 -14.25
CA ARG A 401 12.52 -6.64 -15.23
C ARG A 401 12.26 -7.28 -16.60
N SER A 402 12.85 -8.45 -16.84
CA SER A 402 12.69 -9.21 -18.08
C SER A 402 12.87 -10.73 -17.85
N PRO A 403 12.31 -11.59 -18.72
CA PRO A 403 11.25 -11.27 -19.69
C PRO A 403 9.97 -10.80 -19.01
N VAL A 404 9.06 -10.17 -19.76
CA VAL A 404 7.89 -9.46 -19.20
C VAL A 404 6.99 -10.35 -18.34
N ASN A 405 6.78 -11.61 -18.74
CA ASN A 405 5.99 -12.58 -17.98
C ASN A 405 6.61 -12.91 -16.62
N LYS A 406 7.94 -13.06 -16.54
CA LYS A 406 8.64 -13.25 -15.25
C LYS A 406 8.64 -11.97 -14.42
N ALA A 407 8.74 -10.80 -15.06
CA ALA A 407 8.62 -9.51 -14.39
C ALA A 407 7.23 -9.27 -13.80
N MET A 408 6.17 -9.76 -14.46
CA MET A 408 4.79 -9.71 -13.92
C MET A 408 4.69 -10.56 -12.65
N LEU A 409 5.24 -11.79 -12.66
CA LEU A 409 5.25 -12.64 -11.47
C LEU A 409 6.11 -12.08 -10.33
N ASP A 410 7.23 -11.44 -10.65
CA ASP A 410 8.06 -10.74 -9.67
C ASP A 410 7.31 -9.59 -8.99
N TYR A 411 6.55 -8.81 -9.76
CA TYR A 411 5.64 -7.79 -9.20
C TYR A 411 4.58 -8.43 -8.32
N LEU A 412 3.88 -9.45 -8.84
CA LEU A 412 2.77 -10.08 -8.14
C LEU A 412 3.20 -10.65 -6.78
N ARG A 413 4.36 -11.31 -6.66
CA ARG A 413 4.84 -11.80 -5.36
C ARG A 413 5.00 -10.66 -4.33
N LYS A 414 5.39 -9.46 -4.77
CA LYS A 414 5.58 -8.28 -3.91
C LYS A 414 4.22 -7.68 -3.56
N TRP A 415 3.34 -7.55 -4.53
CA TRP A 415 1.95 -7.13 -4.31
C TRP A 415 1.20 -8.05 -3.34
N TYR A 416 1.52 -9.35 -3.33
CA TYR A 416 0.93 -10.29 -2.39
C TYR A 416 1.36 -10.03 -0.94
N ILE A 417 2.54 -9.44 -0.70
CA ILE A 417 2.99 -9.02 0.64
C ILE A 417 2.09 -7.91 1.18
N TYR A 418 1.72 -6.94 0.34
CA TYR A 418 0.72 -5.92 0.68
C TYR A 418 -0.61 -6.56 1.10
N GLY A 419 -1.13 -7.48 0.28
CA GLY A 419 -2.34 -8.23 0.59
C GLY A 419 -2.26 -9.06 1.86
N TRP A 420 -1.09 -9.64 2.14
CA TRP A 420 -0.87 -10.48 3.31
C TRP A 420 -0.75 -9.69 4.62
N ALA A 421 -0.29 -8.43 4.53
CA ALA A 421 -0.27 -7.50 5.65
C ALA A 421 -1.67 -6.94 5.94
N TYR A 422 -2.38 -6.46 4.91
CA TYR A 422 -3.58 -5.63 5.08
C TYR A 422 -4.90 -6.31 4.73
N GLY A 423 -4.90 -7.52 4.16
CA GLY A 423 -6.11 -8.19 3.67
C GLY A 423 -7.25 -8.30 4.70
N ASP A 424 -6.91 -8.36 5.98
CA ASP A 424 -7.84 -8.32 7.11
C ASP A 424 -8.66 -7.03 7.21
N LEU A 425 -8.07 -5.89 6.84
CA LEU A 425 -8.72 -4.57 6.78
C LEU A 425 -9.44 -4.39 5.44
N LEU A 426 -8.84 -4.86 4.34
CA LEU A 426 -9.36 -4.66 2.99
C LEU A 426 -10.67 -5.44 2.71
N ARG A 427 -10.92 -6.51 3.48
CA ARG A 427 -12.12 -7.34 3.33
C ARG A 427 -13.38 -6.74 3.96
N ASP A 428 -13.25 -5.68 4.75
CA ASP A 428 -14.40 -5.09 5.42
C ASP A 428 -14.49 -3.58 5.33
N ARG A 429 -13.52 -2.88 4.73
CA ARG A 429 -13.56 -1.42 4.57
C ARG A 429 -13.37 -1.04 3.11
N PRO A 430 -14.17 -0.10 2.59
CA PRO A 430 -13.90 0.49 1.29
C PRO A 430 -12.47 1.02 1.25
N THR A 431 -11.79 0.79 0.13
CA THR A 431 -10.38 1.14 -0.04
C THR A 431 -10.19 1.89 -1.35
N VAL A 432 -9.42 2.96 -1.30
CA VAL A 432 -8.82 3.61 -2.46
C VAL A 432 -7.33 3.28 -2.44
N SER A 433 -6.84 2.59 -3.47
CA SER A 433 -5.41 2.33 -3.70
C SER A 433 -5.02 2.88 -5.07
N ILE A 434 -3.94 3.64 -5.13
CA ILE A 434 -3.39 4.20 -6.37
C ILE A 434 -1.88 3.96 -6.45
N PRO A 435 -1.31 3.67 -7.63
CA PRO A 435 0.13 3.46 -7.78
C PRO A 435 0.90 4.77 -7.78
N ASP A 436 2.13 4.70 -7.27
CA ASP A 436 3.17 5.71 -7.43
C ASP A 436 4.37 5.14 -8.20
N ASP A 437 5.55 5.72 -8.06
CA ASP A 437 6.74 5.42 -8.84
C ASP A 437 7.32 4.04 -8.52
N HIS A 438 7.47 3.68 -7.25
CA HIS A 438 8.07 2.40 -6.85
C HIS A 438 7.20 1.19 -7.21
N ASP A 439 5.87 1.36 -7.24
CA ASP A 439 4.94 0.33 -7.72
C ASP A 439 5.19 -0.03 -9.19
N ILE A 440 5.62 0.96 -9.98
CA ILE A 440 5.91 0.83 -11.42
C ILE A 440 7.39 0.55 -11.70
N TYR A 441 8.15 0.25 -10.64
CA TYR A 441 9.59 0.01 -10.67
C TYR A 441 10.40 1.21 -11.19
N HIS A 442 9.97 2.40 -10.81
CA HIS A 442 10.71 3.64 -10.90
C HIS A 442 11.23 4.03 -9.51
N GLY A 443 12.34 4.77 -9.47
CA GLY A 443 12.75 5.46 -8.25
C GLY A 443 12.39 6.94 -8.24
N ASN A 444 11.78 7.44 -9.33
CA ASN A 444 11.04 8.71 -9.50
C ASN A 444 10.23 8.54 -10.82
N LEU A 445 8.96 8.96 -10.86
CA LEU A 445 8.10 8.76 -12.04
C LEU A 445 7.62 10.08 -12.65
N TRP A 446 8.18 10.39 -13.82
CA TRP A 446 7.60 11.39 -14.74
C TRP A 446 6.88 10.67 -15.88
N GLY A 447 5.59 10.39 -15.69
CA GLY A 447 4.81 9.58 -16.63
C GLY A 447 4.74 10.18 -18.04
N ALA A 448 4.89 11.50 -18.18
CA ALA A 448 5.01 12.21 -19.46
C ALA A 448 3.93 11.82 -20.50
N GLY A 449 2.70 11.60 -20.01
CA GLY A 449 1.57 11.19 -20.84
C GLY A 449 1.69 9.76 -21.38
N GLY A 450 2.43 8.89 -20.69
CA GLY A 450 2.51 7.45 -20.93
C GLY A 450 3.43 7.01 -22.04
N LYS A 451 4.36 7.87 -22.47
CA LYS A 451 5.37 7.46 -23.46
C LYS A 451 6.28 6.37 -22.89
N ALA A 452 6.96 5.63 -23.78
CA ALA A 452 8.07 4.78 -23.36
C ALA A 452 9.29 5.65 -23.07
N THR A 453 10.09 5.25 -22.09
CA THR A 453 11.44 5.77 -21.91
C THR A 453 12.33 5.40 -23.12
N PRO A 454 13.29 6.24 -23.53
CA PRO A 454 14.23 5.90 -24.60
C PRO A 454 14.98 4.57 -24.33
N GLN A 455 15.06 3.70 -25.33
CA GLN A 455 15.58 2.33 -25.18
C GLN A 455 17.10 2.26 -25.00
N ASP A 456 17.82 3.29 -25.43
CA ASP A 456 19.27 3.42 -25.33
C ASP A 456 19.74 3.93 -23.96
N LEU A 457 18.81 4.24 -23.06
CA LEU A 457 19.09 4.74 -21.72
C LEU A 457 18.67 3.73 -20.65
N SER A 458 19.34 3.79 -19.49
CA SER A 458 19.02 2.99 -18.31
C SER A 458 19.24 3.82 -17.04
N GLY A 459 18.76 3.34 -15.88
CA GLY A 459 18.90 4.05 -14.60
C GLY A 459 18.23 5.42 -14.59
N SER A 460 18.79 6.35 -13.81
CA SER A 460 18.34 7.74 -13.71
C SER A 460 18.35 8.48 -15.06
N PRO A 461 19.36 8.34 -15.94
CA PRO A 461 19.33 8.96 -17.27
C PRO A 461 18.09 8.59 -18.10
N ALA A 462 17.64 7.34 -18.03
CA ALA A 462 16.39 6.92 -18.67
C ALA A 462 15.19 7.58 -17.99
N GLN A 463 15.17 7.53 -16.66
CA GLN A 463 14.09 8.06 -15.85
C GLN A 463 13.86 9.55 -16.12
N ASP A 464 14.90 10.37 -16.09
CA ASP A 464 14.84 11.83 -16.25
C ASP A 464 14.36 12.28 -17.64
N MET A 465 14.37 11.38 -18.63
CA MET A 465 13.78 11.61 -19.95
C MET A 465 12.27 11.38 -19.98
N GLY A 466 11.70 10.79 -18.93
CA GLY A 466 10.29 10.52 -18.72
C GLY A 466 9.74 9.31 -19.46
N GLY A 467 8.50 8.99 -19.14
CA GLY A 467 7.82 7.79 -19.60
C GLY A 467 8.08 6.59 -18.70
N TYR A 468 7.56 5.44 -19.13
CA TYR A 468 7.67 4.19 -18.41
C TYR A 468 8.88 3.37 -18.89
N LYS A 469 9.70 2.90 -17.94
CA LYS A 469 10.84 1.98 -18.18
C LYS A 469 10.39 0.55 -18.47
N MET A 470 9.27 0.14 -17.87
CA MET A 470 8.69 -1.20 -18.06
C MET A 470 7.77 -1.23 -19.30
N PRO A 471 7.61 -2.39 -19.98
CA PRO A 471 6.68 -2.53 -21.10
C PRO A 471 5.25 -2.14 -20.71
N ALA A 472 4.51 -1.53 -21.64
CA ALA A 472 3.16 -1.01 -21.38
C ALA A 472 2.16 -2.08 -20.89
N GLU A 473 2.31 -3.34 -21.32
CA GLU A 473 1.48 -4.45 -20.82
C GLU A 473 1.71 -4.77 -19.35
N TRP A 474 2.95 -4.62 -18.86
CA TRP A 474 3.27 -4.75 -17.44
C TRP A 474 2.72 -3.55 -16.65
N VAL A 475 2.85 -2.33 -17.18
CA VAL A 475 2.31 -1.11 -16.55
C VAL A 475 0.79 -1.20 -16.39
N LYS A 476 0.07 -1.65 -17.42
CA LYS A 476 -1.38 -1.88 -17.37
C LYS A 476 -1.76 -2.94 -16.33
N MET A 477 -0.93 -3.97 -16.16
CA MET A 477 -1.15 -5.01 -15.16
C MET A 477 -1.03 -4.43 -13.74
N VAL A 478 0.01 -3.64 -13.46
CA VAL A 478 0.18 -2.97 -12.16
C VAL A 478 -0.99 -2.04 -11.87
N GLU A 479 -1.33 -1.15 -12.81
CA GLU A 479 -2.49 -0.26 -12.68
C GLU A 479 -3.77 -1.05 -12.35
N ARG A 480 -4.06 -2.11 -13.11
CA ARG A 480 -5.23 -2.95 -12.89
C ARG A 480 -5.24 -3.58 -11.48
N THR A 481 -4.12 -4.09 -10.99
CA THR A 481 -4.07 -4.72 -9.65
C THR A 481 -4.44 -3.75 -8.53
N GLN A 482 -4.11 -2.47 -8.70
CA GLN A 482 -4.32 -1.45 -7.67
C GLN A 482 -5.63 -0.68 -7.83
N THR A 483 -6.11 -0.44 -9.06
CA THR A 483 -7.18 0.57 -9.28
C THR A 483 -8.48 0.02 -9.87
N SER A 484 -8.54 -1.26 -10.26
CA SER A 484 -9.73 -1.80 -10.95
C SER A 484 -11.03 -1.82 -10.13
N HIS A 485 -10.93 -1.69 -8.80
CA HIS A 485 -12.07 -1.58 -7.89
C HIS A 485 -12.54 -0.13 -7.67
N LEU A 486 -11.83 0.87 -8.20
CA LEU A 486 -12.24 2.27 -8.14
C LEU A 486 -13.46 2.51 -9.05
N PRO A 487 -14.20 3.62 -8.83
CA PRO A 487 -15.23 4.09 -9.75
C PRO A 487 -14.71 4.22 -11.19
N ASP A 488 -15.63 4.22 -12.16
CA ASP A 488 -15.23 4.33 -13.56
C ASP A 488 -14.52 5.68 -13.81
N PRO A 489 -13.46 5.73 -14.63
CA PRO A 489 -12.71 6.97 -14.85
C PRO A 489 -13.59 8.07 -15.44
N PHE A 490 -13.37 9.32 -15.02
CA PHE A 490 -14.13 10.48 -15.51
C PHE A 490 -14.08 10.60 -17.04
N ASP A 491 -12.88 10.44 -17.61
CA ASP A 491 -12.69 10.28 -19.04
C ASP A 491 -11.75 9.06 -19.25
N PRO A 492 -12.27 7.91 -19.72
CA PRO A 492 -11.52 6.66 -19.81
C PRO A 492 -10.58 6.59 -21.03
N THR A 493 -10.42 7.67 -21.80
CA THR A 493 -9.55 7.67 -22.99
C THR A 493 -8.11 7.30 -22.61
N PRO A 494 -7.54 6.23 -23.18
CA PRO A 494 -6.16 5.82 -22.87
C PRO A 494 -5.14 6.89 -23.26
N ILE A 495 -4.00 6.89 -22.58
CA ILE A 495 -2.83 7.71 -22.96
C ILE A 495 -1.92 6.94 -23.94
N LYS A 496 -0.69 7.45 -24.16
CA LYS A 496 0.26 6.79 -25.07
C LYS A 496 0.51 5.34 -24.64
N GLN A 497 0.87 4.51 -25.62
CA GLN A 497 1.01 3.06 -25.48
C GLN A 497 -0.27 2.31 -25.06
N GLY A 498 -1.44 2.98 -25.10
CA GLY A 498 -2.72 2.37 -24.71
C GLY A 498 -2.83 2.11 -23.20
N ILE A 499 -2.03 2.80 -22.39
CA ILE A 499 -2.10 2.74 -20.92
C ILE A 499 -3.40 3.43 -20.47
N GLY A 500 -4.08 2.83 -19.51
CA GLY A 500 -5.34 3.35 -18.97
C GLY A 500 -5.16 4.60 -18.11
N VAL A 501 -6.28 5.07 -17.58
CA VAL A 501 -6.39 6.17 -16.63
C VAL A 501 -7.45 5.78 -15.59
N TYR A 502 -7.31 6.28 -14.37
CA TYR A 502 -8.18 5.96 -13.25
C TYR A 502 -8.65 7.18 -12.45
N TYR A 503 -8.27 8.41 -12.83
CA TYR A 503 -8.79 9.60 -12.15
C TYR A 503 -10.33 9.65 -12.22
N THR A 504 -10.95 9.82 -11.06
CA THR A 504 -12.41 9.68 -10.90
C THR A 504 -12.88 10.33 -9.59
N GLU A 505 -14.19 10.35 -9.38
CA GLU A 505 -14.84 10.71 -8.13
C GLU A 505 -15.36 9.48 -7.41
N LEU A 506 -15.12 9.40 -6.10
CA LEU A 506 -15.78 8.49 -5.17
C LEU A 506 -16.73 9.30 -4.28
N GLN A 507 -18.04 9.04 -4.38
CA GLN A 507 -19.03 9.60 -3.47
C GLN A 507 -19.29 8.63 -2.31
N TYR A 508 -18.92 9.01 -1.09
CA TYR A 508 -19.05 8.14 0.08
C TYR A 508 -19.39 8.92 1.37
N ALA A 509 -20.49 8.55 2.01
CA ALA A 509 -21.08 9.17 3.19
C ALA A 509 -21.37 10.68 3.05
N GLY A 510 -21.64 11.14 1.82
CA GLY A 510 -21.79 12.55 1.48
C GLY A 510 -20.47 13.33 1.43
N ILE A 511 -19.32 12.66 1.48
CA ILE A 511 -18.02 13.23 1.13
C ILE A 511 -17.69 12.82 -0.31
N SER A 512 -17.32 13.82 -1.10
CA SER A 512 -16.93 13.67 -2.50
C SER A 512 -15.40 13.66 -2.57
N PHE A 513 -14.81 12.52 -2.95
CA PHE A 513 -13.36 12.32 -3.05
C PHE A 513 -12.92 12.36 -4.52
N ALA A 514 -12.14 13.37 -4.91
CA ALA A 514 -11.46 13.37 -6.21
C ALA A 514 -10.16 12.56 -6.12
N ILE A 515 -10.09 11.47 -6.87
CA ILE A 515 -8.89 10.63 -7.01
C ILE A 515 -8.17 11.08 -8.28
N ILE A 516 -6.90 11.46 -8.17
CA ILE A 516 -6.09 11.97 -9.30
C ILE A 516 -4.79 11.19 -9.50
N GLU A 517 -4.16 11.41 -10.66
CA GLU A 517 -2.95 10.74 -11.14
C GLU A 517 -1.83 11.77 -11.35
N ASP A 518 -1.20 12.22 -10.27
CA ASP A 518 -0.27 13.35 -10.34
C ASP A 518 1.05 12.99 -11.05
N ARG A 519 1.48 11.72 -10.99
CA ARG A 519 2.67 11.21 -11.71
C ARG A 519 2.47 11.00 -13.21
N LYS A 520 1.27 10.55 -13.61
CA LYS A 520 1.04 9.97 -14.95
C LYS A 520 1.24 10.98 -16.09
N PHE A 521 0.85 12.22 -15.85
CA PHE A 521 0.93 13.30 -16.84
C PHE A 521 2.13 14.22 -16.61
N LYS A 522 2.79 14.09 -15.45
CA LYS A 522 3.92 14.94 -15.05
C LYS A 522 5.01 14.91 -16.10
N SER A 523 5.47 16.10 -16.47
CA SER A 523 6.56 16.28 -17.41
C SER A 523 7.87 15.84 -16.79
N ALA A 524 8.79 15.37 -17.64
CA ALA A 524 10.13 15.04 -17.19
C ALA A 524 11.02 16.29 -17.18
N PRO A 525 11.78 16.54 -16.11
CA PRO A 525 12.59 17.74 -15.99
C PRO A 525 13.77 17.78 -16.96
N GLY A 526 14.44 16.65 -17.22
CA GLY A 526 15.65 16.60 -18.05
C GLY A 526 15.49 17.26 -19.43
N PRO A 527 14.50 16.86 -20.25
CA PRO A 527 14.25 17.47 -21.56
C PRO A 527 13.85 18.94 -21.53
N LEU A 528 13.25 19.41 -20.43
CA LEU A 528 12.70 20.76 -20.32
C LEU A 528 13.67 21.76 -19.67
N LEU A 529 14.66 21.25 -18.93
CA LEU A 529 15.61 22.04 -18.15
C LEU A 529 17.06 21.62 -18.47
N PRO A 530 17.54 21.72 -19.73
CA PRO A 530 18.86 21.22 -20.11
C PRO A 530 20.01 21.91 -19.35
N GLU A 531 19.86 23.19 -19.00
CA GLU A 531 20.87 23.95 -18.25
C GLU A 531 20.99 23.51 -16.78
N ALA A 532 19.99 22.81 -16.24
CA ALA A 532 20.00 22.32 -14.86
C ALA A 532 20.88 21.07 -14.69
N GLU A 533 21.22 20.38 -15.79
CA GLU A 533 21.98 19.13 -15.79
C GLU A 533 21.35 18.10 -14.83
N ILE A 534 20.07 17.77 -15.07
CA ILE A 534 19.29 16.91 -14.17
C ILE A 534 19.91 15.50 -14.05
N ASP A 535 20.05 15.04 -12.81
CA ASP A 535 20.33 13.64 -12.43
C ASP A 535 19.34 13.22 -11.34
N ASN A 536 18.52 12.21 -11.63
CA ASN A 536 17.46 11.68 -10.77
C ASN A 536 16.47 12.74 -10.28
N GLY A 537 16.11 13.72 -11.09
CA GLY A 537 15.23 14.84 -10.71
C GLY A 537 15.93 15.98 -9.94
N TRP A 538 17.25 15.89 -9.72
CA TRP A 538 18.03 16.91 -9.02
C TRP A 538 18.93 17.67 -10.00
N ALA A 539 18.89 19.00 -9.94
CA ALA A 539 19.81 19.85 -10.72
C ALA A 539 21.25 19.72 -10.20
N GLN A 540 22.17 19.34 -11.09
CA GLN A 540 23.60 19.24 -10.76
C GLN A 540 24.36 20.55 -11.01
N ASN A 541 23.83 21.43 -11.86
CA ASN A 541 24.43 22.74 -12.09
C ASN A 541 24.24 23.67 -10.88
N CYS A 542 25.30 23.87 -10.09
CA CYS A 542 25.28 24.68 -8.88
C CYS A 542 24.98 26.18 -9.12
N ASN A 543 25.07 26.67 -10.36
CA ASN A 543 24.71 28.05 -10.71
C ASN A 543 23.25 28.19 -11.14
N TRP A 544 22.51 27.08 -11.25
CA TRP A 544 21.11 27.06 -11.65
C TRP A 544 20.18 27.00 -10.43
N ASN A 545 19.04 27.67 -10.49
CA ASN A 545 18.08 27.72 -9.38
C ASN A 545 16.64 27.50 -9.85
N ALA A 546 15.99 26.42 -9.38
CA ALA A 546 14.62 26.08 -9.76
C ALA A 546 13.59 27.15 -9.39
N ALA A 547 13.84 27.93 -8.33
CA ALA A 547 12.93 28.98 -7.90
C ALA A 547 12.80 30.12 -8.93
N THR A 548 13.85 30.37 -9.72
CA THR A 548 13.87 31.45 -10.72
C THR A 548 13.89 30.94 -12.15
N GLN A 549 14.40 29.72 -12.39
CA GLN A 549 14.63 29.16 -13.73
C GLN A 549 13.85 27.86 -13.99
N GLY A 550 13.22 27.26 -12.98
CA GLY A 550 12.52 25.98 -13.10
C GLY A 550 11.12 26.06 -13.72
N ASN A 551 10.46 27.22 -13.65
CA ASN A 551 9.13 27.40 -14.20
C ASN A 551 9.19 27.69 -15.70
N VAL A 552 9.11 26.65 -16.53
CA VAL A 552 9.23 26.74 -17.98
C VAL A 552 7.90 26.52 -18.70
N GLN A 553 7.75 27.15 -19.87
CA GLN A 553 6.56 27.01 -20.70
C GLN A 553 6.41 25.57 -21.21
N GLY A 554 5.19 25.04 -21.16
CA GLY A 554 4.88 23.70 -21.67
C GLY A 554 5.14 22.57 -20.66
N ALA A 555 5.68 22.86 -19.47
CA ALA A 555 5.74 21.88 -18.39
C ALA A 555 4.33 21.60 -17.83
N VAL A 556 4.01 20.32 -17.71
CA VAL A 556 2.70 19.79 -17.30
C VAL A 556 2.83 19.04 -15.98
N LEU A 557 1.87 19.24 -15.07
CA LEU A 557 1.66 18.39 -13.90
C LEU A 557 0.51 17.39 -14.16
N LEU A 558 -0.75 17.79 -13.92
CA LEU A 558 -1.91 16.90 -14.06
C LEU A 558 -2.38 16.69 -15.52
N GLY A 559 -2.04 17.61 -16.42
CA GLY A 559 -2.62 17.65 -17.78
C GLY A 559 -4.04 18.22 -17.81
N GLN A 560 -4.51 18.62 -18.99
CA GLN A 560 -5.77 19.36 -19.13
C GLN A 560 -7.00 18.53 -18.72
N ARG A 561 -7.03 17.23 -19.06
CA ARG A 561 -8.16 16.34 -18.76
C ARG A 561 -8.45 16.23 -17.26
N GLN A 562 -7.41 16.13 -16.44
CA GLN A 562 -7.56 16.12 -14.97
C GLN A 562 -7.91 17.49 -14.40
N LEU A 563 -7.42 18.59 -15.01
CA LEU A 563 -7.81 19.94 -14.62
C LEU A 563 -9.29 20.21 -14.93
N ASP A 564 -9.79 19.73 -16.07
CA ASP A 564 -11.21 19.82 -16.45
C ASP A 564 -12.08 18.99 -15.50
N PHE A 565 -11.63 17.77 -15.16
CA PHE A 565 -12.25 16.95 -14.12
C PHE A 565 -12.33 17.70 -12.78
N LEU A 566 -11.20 18.19 -12.26
CA LEU A 566 -11.18 18.91 -10.99
C LEU A 566 -12.04 20.18 -11.00
N ASP A 567 -12.08 20.90 -12.12
CA ASP A 567 -12.91 22.10 -12.25
C ASP A 567 -14.40 21.75 -12.24
N GLN A 568 -14.82 20.70 -12.95
CA GLN A 568 -16.21 20.22 -12.93
C GLN A 568 -16.58 19.66 -11.55
N TRP A 569 -15.72 18.80 -11.00
CA TRP A 569 -15.89 18.20 -9.68
C TRP A 569 -16.01 19.25 -8.57
N ALA A 570 -15.21 20.32 -8.60
CA ALA A 570 -15.30 21.39 -7.60
C ALA A 570 -16.64 22.15 -7.64
N GLN A 571 -17.33 22.11 -8.78
CA GLN A 571 -18.63 22.76 -8.99
C GLN A 571 -19.81 21.85 -8.65
N ASP A 572 -19.65 20.55 -8.77
CA ASP A 572 -20.72 19.59 -8.51
C ASP A 572 -20.83 19.28 -7.02
N TRP A 573 -21.98 19.61 -6.43
CA TRP A 573 -22.32 19.33 -5.03
C TRP A 573 -23.57 18.46 -4.91
N SER A 574 -23.94 17.75 -5.98
CA SER A 574 -24.96 16.69 -5.97
C SER A 574 -24.51 15.48 -5.13
N GLY A 575 -25.35 14.46 -5.02
CA GLY A 575 -25.08 13.27 -4.22
C GLY A 575 -25.11 13.55 -2.72
N LYS A 576 -25.87 14.57 -2.28
CA LYS A 576 -25.88 15.08 -0.89
C LYS A 576 -24.49 15.49 -0.38
N THR A 577 -23.59 15.88 -1.29
CA THR A 577 -22.21 16.26 -0.96
C THR A 577 -22.19 17.40 0.03
N TRP A 578 -21.47 17.19 1.12
CA TRP A 578 -21.30 18.16 2.18
C TRP A 578 -19.83 18.48 2.47
N MET A 579 -18.91 17.69 1.94
CA MET A 579 -17.47 17.95 1.98
C MET A 579 -16.76 17.41 0.74
N LYS A 580 -15.61 18.00 0.42
CA LYS A 580 -14.77 17.60 -0.71
C LYS A 580 -13.34 17.34 -0.27
N VAL A 581 -12.73 16.31 -0.84
CA VAL A 581 -11.35 15.88 -0.53
C VAL A 581 -10.67 15.49 -1.85
N VAL A 582 -9.39 15.86 -2.00
CA VAL A 582 -8.53 15.39 -3.10
C VAL A 582 -7.59 14.32 -2.55
N LEU A 583 -7.41 13.25 -3.30
CA LEU A 583 -6.51 12.12 -3.03
C LEU A 583 -5.49 12.00 -4.17
N SER A 584 -4.19 12.08 -3.87
CA SER A 584 -3.12 11.92 -4.86
C SER A 584 -1.88 11.24 -4.26
N GLN A 585 -0.85 11.02 -5.08
CA GLN A 585 0.41 10.41 -4.67
C GLN A 585 1.22 11.32 -3.75
N THR A 586 1.43 12.59 -4.13
CA THR A 586 2.23 13.54 -3.35
C THR A 586 1.55 14.91 -3.16
N ILE A 587 2.00 15.66 -2.17
CA ILE A 587 1.53 17.04 -1.95
C ILE A 587 2.15 18.01 -2.98
N PHE A 588 1.43 19.09 -3.29
CA PHE A 588 1.83 20.09 -4.29
C PHE A 588 2.84 21.12 -3.74
N ALA A 589 3.91 20.62 -3.13
CA ALA A 589 5.02 21.36 -2.52
C ALA A 589 6.22 20.43 -2.32
N ASN A 590 7.40 20.98 -2.04
CA ASN A 590 8.51 20.18 -1.50
C ASN A 590 8.80 20.51 -0.03
N VAL A 591 8.37 19.64 0.89
CA VAL A 591 8.62 19.81 2.33
C VAL A 591 9.84 18.97 2.73
N ALA A 592 11.02 19.38 2.27
CA ALA A 592 12.28 18.74 2.65
C ALA A 592 13.42 19.76 2.77
N THR A 593 14.32 19.50 3.71
CA THR A 593 15.60 20.17 3.86
C THR A 593 16.74 19.17 3.88
N LEU A 594 17.90 19.59 3.36
CA LEU A 594 19.16 18.85 3.42
C LEU A 594 20.29 19.80 3.81
N PRO A 595 21.42 19.29 4.36
CA PRO A 595 22.62 20.11 4.59
C PRO A 595 23.02 20.87 3.32
N LYS A 596 23.57 22.08 3.45
CA LYS A 596 23.95 22.91 2.28
C LYS A 596 24.88 22.20 1.30
N SER A 597 25.75 21.33 1.80
CA SER A 597 26.70 20.54 1.02
C SER A 597 26.05 19.41 0.20
N GLU A 598 24.80 19.05 0.49
CA GLU A 598 24.07 18.02 -0.23
C GLU A 598 23.29 18.63 -1.40
N HIS A 599 23.51 18.08 -2.59
CA HIS A 599 22.86 18.49 -3.84
C HIS A 599 22.10 17.34 -4.52
N HIS A 600 21.97 16.21 -3.84
CA HIS A 600 21.27 15.02 -4.29
C HIS A 600 20.76 14.25 -3.06
N ASP A 601 19.66 13.53 -3.19
CA ASP A 601 19.08 12.70 -2.15
C ASP A 601 19.81 11.37 -1.83
N ARG A 602 20.90 11.01 -2.53
CA ARG A 602 21.66 9.75 -2.32
C ARG A 602 22.13 9.56 -0.88
N ASN A 603 22.34 10.65 -0.16
CA ASN A 603 22.82 10.63 1.22
C ASN A 603 21.68 10.71 2.25
N VAL A 604 20.42 10.90 1.85
CA VAL A 604 19.25 10.95 2.74
C VAL A 604 19.18 9.72 3.66
N PRO A 605 19.34 8.47 3.18
CA PRO A 605 19.31 7.28 4.05
C PRO A 605 20.41 7.22 5.12
N LYS A 606 21.48 8.02 4.95
CA LYS A 606 22.67 8.06 5.80
C LYS A 606 22.73 9.33 6.66
N LEU A 607 21.77 10.25 6.51
CA LEU A 607 21.74 11.45 7.35
C LEU A 607 21.65 11.06 8.82
N ARG A 608 22.36 11.82 9.64
CA ARG A 608 22.29 11.65 11.09
C ARG A 608 20.86 11.93 11.58
N ILE A 609 20.29 10.97 12.28
CA ILE A 609 19.07 11.16 13.06
C ILE A 609 19.39 12.05 14.27
N LEU A 610 18.56 13.06 14.49
CA LEU A 610 18.76 14.08 15.52
C LEU A 610 18.07 13.68 16.83
N ASN A 611 18.49 14.26 17.95
CA ASN A 611 17.73 14.17 19.19
C ASN A 611 16.52 15.10 19.14
N GLU A 612 15.52 14.86 19.98
CA GLU A 612 14.40 15.79 20.13
C GLU A 612 14.89 17.19 20.56
N GLY A 613 14.43 18.22 19.85
CA GLY A 613 14.86 19.61 20.05
C GLY A 613 16.22 19.98 19.42
N GLU A 614 16.98 19.02 18.88
CA GLU A 614 18.21 19.30 18.13
C GLU A 614 17.88 19.79 16.72
N TYR A 615 18.60 20.80 16.24
CA TYR A 615 18.51 21.29 14.86
C TYR A 615 19.84 21.04 14.14
N PRO A 616 19.80 20.66 12.85
CA PRO A 616 21.01 20.59 12.03
C PRO A 616 21.61 22.00 11.85
N PRO A 617 22.93 22.09 11.59
CA PRO A 617 23.62 23.37 11.59
C PRO A 617 23.24 24.27 10.40
N ASP A 618 22.92 23.70 9.24
CA ASP A 618 22.85 24.44 7.98
C ASP A 618 21.90 23.83 6.94
N ASP A 619 20.86 23.11 7.39
CA ASP A 619 19.86 22.56 6.47
C ASP A 619 19.09 23.66 5.72
N ARG A 620 18.90 23.47 4.40
CA ARG A 620 18.15 24.38 3.53
C ARG A 620 17.02 23.65 2.80
N PRO A 621 15.92 24.34 2.42
CA PRO A 621 14.95 23.80 1.50
C PRO A 621 15.59 23.32 0.19
N VAL A 622 15.08 22.20 -0.35
CA VAL A 622 15.66 21.54 -1.53
C VAL A 622 14.72 21.52 -2.73
N GLN A 623 15.27 21.23 -3.91
CA GLN A 623 14.61 21.33 -5.22
C GLN A 623 14.45 19.95 -5.85
N ASP A 624 13.79 19.05 -5.13
CA ASP A 624 13.48 17.69 -5.60
C ASP A 624 12.34 17.75 -6.62
N MET A 625 12.65 17.62 -7.92
CA MET A 625 11.63 17.73 -8.99
C MET A 625 10.72 16.50 -9.07
N ASP A 626 11.00 15.46 -8.28
CA ASP A 626 10.03 14.41 -8.09
C ASP A 626 8.86 14.86 -7.21
N SER A 627 9.06 15.77 -6.24
CA SER A 627 7.94 16.42 -5.56
C SER A 627 7.07 17.25 -6.51
N ASP A 628 5.81 17.47 -6.16
CA ASP A 628 4.92 18.34 -6.95
C ASP A 628 5.04 19.83 -6.58
N GLY A 629 6.17 20.22 -5.97
CA GLY A 629 6.62 21.62 -5.98
C GLY A 629 6.95 22.10 -7.41
N TRP A 630 7.28 21.17 -8.31
CA TRP A 630 7.52 21.42 -9.73
C TRP A 630 6.64 20.51 -10.61
N PRO A 631 6.12 21.00 -11.77
CA PRO A 631 6.25 22.35 -12.29
C PRO A 631 5.35 23.38 -11.61
N GLN A 632 5.88 24.57 -11.27
CA GLN A 632 5.17 25.57 -10.48
C GLN A 632 3.84 26.03 -11.13
N THR A 633 3.81 26.24 -12.45
CA THR A 633 2.58 26.62 -13.16
C THR A 633 1.51 25.52 -13.08
N GLY A 634 1.90 24.26 -13.31
CA GLY A 634 1.00 23.10 -13.21
C GLY A 634 0.44 22.93 -11.80
N ARG A 635 1.32 23.02 -10.80
CA ARG A 635 0.98 23.04 -9.36
C ARG A 635 -0.05 24.12 -9.03
N ASN A 636 0.21 25.36 -9.44
CA ASN A 636 -0.71 26.48 -9.16
C ASN A 636 -2.08 26.31 -9.82
N ASN A 637 -2.15 25.70 -11.01
CA ASN A 637 -3.42 25.42 -11.68
C ASN A 637 -4.22 24.36 -10.93
N ALA A 638 -3.57 23.29 -10.45
CA ALA A 638 -4.21 22.26 -9.65
C ALA A 638 -4.80 22.84 -8.35
N ILE A 639 -4.02 23.62 -7.60
CA ILE A 639 -4.47 24.27 -6.35
C ILE A 639 -5.65 25.22 -6.62
N LYS A 640 -5.58 25.99 -7.71
CA LYS A 640 -6.68 26.90 -8.12
C LYS A 640 -7.96 26.14 -8.46
N ALA A 641 -7.87 24.95 -9.06
CA ALA A 641 -9.04 24.12 -9.37
C ALA A 641 -9.65 23.54 -8.08
N MET A 642 -8.86 22.85 -7.26
CA MET A 642 -9.37 22.18 -6.06
C MET A 642 -9.90 23.17 -5.00
N ARG A 643 -9.29 24.37 -4.86
CA ARG A 643 -9.73 25.33 -3.83
C ARG A 643 -11.15 25.83 -4.10
N LYS A 644 -11.62 25.85 -5.36
CA LYS A 644 -13.00 26.24 -5.71
C LYS A 644 -14.07 25.36 -5.05
N GLY A 645 -13.70 24.15 -4.63
CA GLY A 645 -14.55 23.21 -3.90
C GLY A 645 -14.26 23.13 -2.40
N PHE A 646 -13.42 24.02 -1.85
CA PHE A 646 -13.04 24.01 -0.42
C PHE A 646 -12.42 22.67 0.05
N ALA A 647 -11.64 22.04 -0.82
CA ALA A 647 -11.16 20.68 -0.60
C ALA A 647 -9.89 20.61 0.26
N LEU A 648 -9.86 19.65 1.19
CA LEU A 648 -8.62 19.16 1.81
C LEU A 648 -7.87 18.27 0.80
N HIS A 649 -6.53 18.32 0.79
CA HIS A 649 -5.70 17.37 0.05
C HIS A 649 -5.09 16.30 0.99
N ILE A 650 -5.21 15.01 0.69
CA ILE A 650 -4.51 13.93 1.39
C ILE A 650 -3.60 13.21 0.38
N ALA A 651 -2.32 13.07 0.69
CA ALA A 651 -1.31 12.46 -0.16
C ALA A 651 -0.17 11.80 0.65
N GLY A 652 0.86 11.27 -0.02
CA GLY A 652 2.02 10.58 0.57
C GLY A 652 3.36 10.94 -0.09
N ASP A 653 4.16 9.94 -0.50
CA ASP A 653 5.45 10.01 -1.24
C ASP A 653 6.64 10.63 -0.47
N GLN A 654 6.48 11.78 0.18
CA GLN A 654 7.64 12.53 0.69
C GLN A 654 8.33 11.87 1.89
N HIS A 655 7.78 10.78 2.42
CA HIS A 655 8.28 10.04 3.59
C HIS A 655 8.45 10.92 4.83
N LEU A 656 7.71 12.03 4.88
CA LEU A 656 7.74 13.00 5.94
C LEU A 656 6.32 13.50 6.17
N GLY A 657 5.69 12.96 7.21
CA GLY A 657 4.36 13.37 7.62
C GLY A 657 4.33 14.89 7.82
N SER A 658 3.43 15.58 7.14
CA SER A 658 3.34 17.05 7.23
C SER A 658 1.92 17.53 7.01
N THR A 659 1.54 18.55 7.78
CA THR A 659 0.32 19.33 7.53
C THR A 659 0.72 20.72 7.11
N ILE A 660 0.34 21.08 5.88
CA ILE A 660 0.66 22.38 5.29
C ILE A 660 -0.61 23.05 4.75
N GLN A 661 -0.50 24.35 4.46
CA GLN A 661 -1.47 25.07 3.65
C GLN A 661 -0.78 25.68 2.45
N TYR A 662 -1.37 25.50 1.28
CA TYR A 662 -0.81 26.01 0.03
C TYR A 662 -1.01 27.53 -0.10
N GLY A 663 -0.02 28.21 -0.67
CA GLY A 663 -0.16 29.57 -1.19
C GLY A 663 0.12 29.63 -2.69
N VAL A 664 -0.71 30.35 -3.44
CA VAL A 664 -0.59 30.60 -4.89
C VAL A 664 -0.35 32.08 -5.12
N ASP A 665 -1.36 32.93 -4.87
CA ASP A 665 -1.25 34.38 -5.06
C ASP A 665 -0.64 35.03 -3.81
N GLN A 666 -1.04 34.55 -2.62
CA GLN A 666 -0.58 34.99 -1.29
C GLN A 666 -0.33 33.79 -0.36
N TRP A 667 0.15 34.05 0.85
CA TRP A 667 0.16 33.04 1.93
C TRP A 667 -1.28 32.64 2.30
N HIS A 668 -1.47 31.39 2.71
CA HIS A 668 -2.76 30.87 3.19
C HIS A 668 -3.95 30.95 2.19
N ASP A 669 -3.74 31.21 0.89
CA ASP A 669 -4.85 31.42 -0.05
C ASP A 669 -5.34 30.15 -0.78
N GLY A 670 -4.72 29.00 -0.50
CA GLY A 670 -5.09 27.67 -1.00
C GLY A 670 -5.58 26.74 0.10
N GLY A 671 -5.83 25.48 -0.28
CA GLY A 671 -6.29 24.43 0.62
C GLY A 671 -5.21 23.92 1.57
N PHE A 672 -5.64 23.25 2.65
CA PHE A 672 -4.77 22.46 3.49
C PHE A 672 -4.41 21.13 2.82
N ALA A 673 -3.27 20.57 3.22
CA ALA A 673 -2.82 19.26 2.80
C ALA A 673 -2.22 18.46 3.95
N LEU A 674 -2.49 17.16 3.95
CA LEU A 674 -1.79 16.15 4.74
C LEU A 674 -0.94 15.31 3.79
N CYS A 675 0.39 15.39 3.91
CA CYS A 675 1.27 14.31 3.47
C CYS A 675 1.38 13.32 4.62
N VAL A 676 1.02 12.06 4.43
CA VAL A 676 1.13 11.03 5.47
C VAL A 676 2.58 10.53 5.60
N PRO A 677 3.03 10.17 6.81
CA PRO A 677 4.34 9.56 6.99
C PRO A 677 4.38 8.17 6.34
N ALA A 678 5.56 7.73 5.92
CA ALA A 678 5.75 6.39 5.39
C ALA A 678 5.50 5.32 6.47
N ILE A 679 4.89 4.19 6.07
CA ILE A 679 4.71 3.03 6.95
C ILE A 679 6.06 2.45 7.36
N SER A 680 7.01 2.42 6.44
CA SER A 680 8.37 1.93 6.63
C SER A 680 9.33 2.81 5.83
N ASN A 681 10.07 3.67 6.54
CA ASN A 681 10.76 4.80 5.92
C ASN A 681 12.23 4.47 5.58
N ILE A 682 12.52 4.24 4.30
CA ILE A 682 13.89 4.04 3.80
C ILE A 682 14.58 5.36 3.39
N TRP A 683 13.82 6.44 3.23
CA TRP A 683 14.28 7.77 2.82
C TRP A 683 13.86 8.80 3.87
N PRO A 684 14.51 8.85 5.06
CA PRO A 684 14.12 9.71 6.17
C PRO A 684 14.42 11.18 5.87
N ARG A 685 13.63 11.77 4.95
CA ARG A 685 13.60 13.21 4.68
C ARG A 685 13.25 13.93 5.98
N ARG A 686 13.71 15.18 6.09
CA ARG A 686 13.48 16.01 7.27
C ARG A 686 13.20 17.45 6.86
N TRP A 687 12.55 18.20 7.72
CA TRP A 687 12.26 19.62 7.55
C TRP A 687 12.77 20.39 8.77
N PHE A 688 13.98 20.92 8.61
CA PHE A 688 14.64 21.79 9.58
C PHE A 688 15.20 23.04 8.90
N PRO A 689 14.34 23.97 8.44
CA PRO A 689 14.81 25.20 7.81
C PRO A 689 15.77 25.99 8.71
N GLU A 690 16.84 26.51 8.11
CA GLU A 690 17.83 27.34 8.79
C GLU A 690 17.22 28.60 9.41
N GLU A 691 16.17 29.18 8.84
CA GLU A 691 15.46 30.34 9.37
C GLU A 691 14.07 29.94 9.89
N PRO A 692 13.58 30.56 10.98
CA PRO A 692 12.20 30.33 11.42
C PRO A 692 11.19 30.76 10.36
N GLY A 693 10.07 30.04 10.29
CA GLY A 693 8.95 30.45 9.47
C GLY A 693 8.39 31.80 9.91
N LYS A 694 7.85 32.56 8.94
CA LYS A 694 7.19 33.83 9.23
C LYS A 694 5.78 33.58 9.76
N ASN A 695 5.17 34.62 10.35
CA ASN A 695 3.77 34.59 10.82
C ASN A 695 3.44 33.42 11.79
N THR A 696 4.42 33.00 12.58
CA THR A 696 4.25 31.95 13.59
C THR A 696 3.58 32.44 14.86
N LYS A 697 2.93 31.53 15.58
CA LYS A 697 2.44 31.81 16.93
C LYS A 697 3.63 31.96 17.89
N PRO A 698 3.54 32.81 18.93
CA PRO A 698 4.57 32.89 19.96
C PRO A 698 4.88 31.50 20.56
N GLY A 699 6.15 31.13 20.58
CA GLY A 699 6.61 29.82 21.11
C GLY A 699 6.45 28.64 20.17
N ALA A 700 6.00 28.84 18.93
CA ALA A 700 5.90 27.76 17.94
C ALA A 700 7.28 27.22 17.54
N PRO A 701 7.39 25.92 17.18
CA PRO A 701 8.64 25.36 16.69
C PRO A 701 9.15 26.10 15.46
N LYS A 702 10.48 26.21 15.32
CA LYS A 702 11.13 26.96 14.24
C LYS A 702 10.73 26.45 12.84
N TYR A 703 10.36 25.18 12.72
CA TYR A 703 9.97 24.56 11.45
C TYR A 703 8.52 24.88 11.01
N THR A 704 7.74 25.58 11.85
CA THR A 704 6.36 25.99 11.54
C THR A 704 6.31 27.44 11.02
N GLY A 705 5.21 27.81 10.37
CA GLY A 705 4.98 29.14 9.78
C GLY A 705 5.13 29.19 8.27
N ASP A 706 5.27 30.39 7.73
CA ASP A 706 5.36 30.65 6.31
C ASP A 706 6.78 30.50 5.78
N PHE A 707 6.94 29.66 4.74
CA PHE A 707 8.18 29.36 4.06
C PHE A 707 8.03 29.39 2.54
N LEU A 708 9.10 29.77 1.86
CA LEU A 708 9.25 29.40 0.47
C LEU A 708 9.87 27.99 0.43
N ASP A 709 9.25 27.07 -0.29
CA ASP A 709 9.90 25.80 -0.60
C ASP A 709 11.10 26.01 -1.55
N GLY A 710 11.84 24.95 -1.87
CA GLY A 710 13.01 25.09 -2.74
C GLY A 710 12.69 25.63 -4.14
N PHE A 711 11.44 25.52 -4.60
CA PHE A 711 10.96 26.01 -5.89
C PHE A 711 10.40 27.44 -5.84
N GLY A 712 10.46 28.10 -4.68
CA GLY A 712 9.91 29.44 -4.47
C GLY A 712 8.39 29.46 -4.31
N ASN A 713 7.75 28.29 -4.10
CA ASN A 713 6.32 28.24 -3.82
C ASN A 713 6.04 28.65 -2.37
N ARG A 714 4.91 29.33 -2.15
CA ARG A 714 4.44 29.65 -0.81
C ARG A 714 3.82 28.42 -0.16
N ILE A 715 4.35 28.05 1.01
CA ILE A 715 3.79 27.04 1.89
C ILE A 715 3.75 27.54 3.33
N THR A 716 2.67 27.25 4.04
CA THR A 716 2.58 27.44 5.48
C THR A 716 2.65 26.07 6.14
N VAL A 717 3.64 25.83 6.99
CA VAL A 717 3.85 24.55 7.68
C VAL A 717 3.24 24.62 9.07
N TYR A 718 2.33 23.70 9.39
CA TYR A 718 1.65 23.63 10.70
C TYR A 718 2.24 22.54 11.60
N ALA A 719 2.64 21.41 11.02
CA ALA A 719 3.19 20.27 11.74
C ALA A 719 4.07 19.41 10.81
N VAL A 720 5.14 18.83 11.34
CA VAL A 720 6.02 17.89 10.62
C VAL A 720 6.53 16.78 11.53
N SER A 721 6.47 15.52 11.08
CA SER A 721 6.99 14.35 11.80
C SER A 721 8.48 14.18 11.52
N ASN A 722 9.33 15.09 12.01
CA ASN A 722 10.76 15.00 11.79
C ASN A 722 11.38 13.71 12.37
N PRO A 723 12.34 13.04 11.69
CA PRO A 723 13.06 11.89 12.23
C PRO A 723 13.84 12.26 13.50
N VAL A 724 13.60 11.50 14.59
CA VAL A 724 14.23 11.70 15.89
C VAL A 724 14.62 10.37 16.51
N PHE A 725 15.66 10.39 17.35
CA PHE A 725 16.07 9.21 18.10
C PHE A 725 15.03 8.85 19.17
N THR A 726 14.31 7.74 18.98
CA THR A 726 13.21 7.31 19.87
C THR A 726 13.67 6.38 21.00
N GLY A 727 14.88 5.81 20.88
CA GLY A 727 15.40 4.77 21.77
C GLY A 727 14.74 3.39 21.58
N LYS A 728 13.85 3.22 20.60
CA LYS A 728 13.18 1.94 20.29
C LYS A 728 14.00 1.12 19.28
N LYS A 729 13.74 -0.19 19.21
CA LYS A 729 14.39 -1.13 18.29
C LYS A 729 13.36 -1.88 17.44
N PRO A 730 13.62 -2.08 16.13
CA PRO A 730 14.84 -1.68 15.44
C PRO A 730 14.84 -0.18 15.08
N SER A 731 16.01 0.46 15.22
CA SER A 731 16.16 1.92 15.11
C SER A 731 15.88 2.42 13.69
N ASN A 732 16.25 1.66 12.67
CA ASN A 732 15.95 1.95 11.27
C ASN A 732 14.45 1.91 10.93
N LEU A 733 13.60 1.31 11.79
CA LEU A 733 12.15 1.41 11.68
C LEU A 733 11.62 2.59 12.49
N TYR A 734 11.97 2.68 13.78
CA TYR A 734 11.29 3.59 14.70
C TYR A 734 11.88 5.00 14.79
N ASP A 735 13.14 5.21 14.42
CA ASP A 735 13.78 6.54 14.48
C ASP A 735 13.60 7.36 13.19
N ARG A 736 12.97 6.77 12.16
CA ARG A 736 12.81 7.35 10.82
C ARG A 736 11.41 7.92 10.57
N ALA A 737 10.75 8.38 11.63
CA ALA A 737 9.42 9.01 11.57
C ALA A 737 8.34 8.20 10.83
N THR A 738 8.32 6.87 11.02
CA THR A 738 7.30 6.00 10.42
C THR A 738 5.94 6.16 11.07
N GLY A 739 4.84 6.00 10.32
CA GLY A 739 3.51 6.17 10.88
C GLY A 739 2.37 5.95 9.90
N TYR A 740 1.23 6.57 10.23
CA TYR A 740 0.03 6.64 9.40
C TYR A 740 -0.76 7.92 9.71
N GLY A 741 -1.63 8.35 8.78
CA GLY A 741 -2.54 9.48 8.97
C GLY A 741 -3.95 9.04 9.34
N ILE A 742 -4.65 9.81 10.18
CA ILE A 742 -6.09 9.71 10.40
C ILE A 742 -6.71 11.08 10.14
N VAL A 743 -7.79 11.13 9.34
CA VAL A 743 -8.55 12.36 9.12
C VAL A 743 -10.01 12.13 9.50
N ARG A 744 -10.55 13.00 10.36
CA ARG A 744 -11.93 12.94 10.84
C ARG A 744 -12.70 14.13 10.30
N PHE A 745 -13.83 13.86 9.65
CA PHE A 745 -14.70 14.87 9.07
C PHE A 745 -15.99 14.95 9.87
N ASN A 746 -16.24 16.08 10.53
CA ASN A 746 -17.46 16.29 11.30
C ASN A 746 -18.55 16.95 10.43
N LYS A 747 -19.67 16.25 10.29
CA LYS A 747 -20.77 16.65 9.42
C LYS A 747 -21.46 17.92 9.91
N ASP A 748 -21.72 18.03 11.20
CA ASP A 748 -22.48 19.16 11.77
C ASP A 748 -21.69 20.46 11.83
N THR A 749 -20.42 20.41 12.26
CA THR A 749 -19.57 21.60 12.44
C THR A 749 -18.81 22.01 11.18
N ARG A 750 -18.62 21.05 10.26
CA ARG A 750 -17.69 21.15 9.12
C ARG A 750 -16.21 21.21 9.53
N ASP A 751 -15.90 20.84 10.77
CA ASP A 751 -14.53 20.74 11.23
C ASP A 751 -13.87 19.46 10.70
N ILE A 752 -12.58 19.59 10.40
CA ILE A 752 -11.71 18.52 9.90
C ILE A 752 -10.56 18.39 10.90
N THR A 753 -10.47 17.23 11.55
CA THR A 753 -9.37 16.89 12.46
C THR A 753 -8.35 16.04 11.72
N ILE A 754 -7.14 16.56 11.58
CA ILE A 754 -6.01 15.93 10.92
C ILE A 754 -5.07 15.39 12.00
N GLU A 755 -4.79 14.10 11.95
CA GLU A 755 -3.96 13.38 12.92
C GLU A 755 -2.79 12.67 12.22
N CYS A 756 -1.65 12.59 12.90
CA CYS A 756 -0.45 11.90 12.41
C CYS A 756 0.15 11.04 13.53
N TRP A 757 0.08 9.72 13.38
CA TRP A 757 0.41 8.78 14.44
C TRP A 757 1.76 8.10 14.21
N PRO A 758 2.66 8.08 15.21
CA PRO A 758 3.87 7.26 15.14
C PRO A 758 3.51 5.78 15.15
N ARG A 759 4.15 5.01 14.27
CA ARG A 759 3.89 3.57 14.09
C ARG A 759 3.98 2.76 15.39
N PHE A 760 4.91 3.12 16.27
CA PHE A 760 5.21 2.39 17.51
C PHE A 760 4.29 2.75 18.69
N VAL A 761 3.33 3.65 18.50
CA VAL A 761 2.35 4.04 19.53
C VAL A 761 1.12 3.14 19.41
N ASP A 762 0.68 2.56 20.53
CA ASP A 762 -0.59 1.85 20.62
C ASP A 762 -1.68 2.87 21.00
N PRO A 763 -2.59 3.25 20.08
CA PRO A 763 -3.58 4.30 20.34
C PRO A 763 -4.62 3.92 21.40
N SER A 764 -4.68 2.66 21.84
CA SER A 764 -5.54 2.22 22.95
C SER A 764 -5.01 2.59 24.34
N LYS A 765 -3.78 3.10 24.43
CA LYS A 765 -3.15 3.44 25.71
C LYS A 765 -3.49 4.87 26.15
N PRO A 766 -3.68 5.12 27.45
CA PRO A 766 -4.08 6.43 27.95
C PRO A 766 -3.02 7.53 27.75
N ASP A 767 -1.75 7.14 27.62
CA ASP A 767 -0.60 8.01 27.36
C ASP A 767 -0.22 8.07 25.88
N ALA A 768 -1.02 7.48 24.99
CA ALA A 768 -0.77 7.51 23.55
C ALA A 768 -0.75 8.95 23.04
N ARG A 769 0.28 9.27 22.24
CA ARG A 769 0.47 10.58 21.63
C ARG A 769 0.73 10.43 20.13
N GLN A 770 0.18 11.37 19.38
CA GLN A 770 0.54 11.62 17.99
C GLN A 770 1.95 12.21 17.92
N TYR A 771 2.47 12.41 16.70
CA TYR A 771 3.63 13.28 16.53
C TYR A 771 3.31 14.70 17.05
N ASN A 772 4.35 15.44 17.44
CA ASN A 772 4.19 16.80 17.97
C ASN A 772 3.43 17.70 16.98
N ASP A 773 2.71 18.68 17.52
CA ASP A 773 1.85 19.64 16.80
C ASP A 773 0.55 19.09 16.20
N TRP A 774 0.34 17.77 16.22
CA TRP A 774 -0.96 17.16 15.94
C TRP A 774 -1.75 16.84 17.22
N PRO A 775 -3.10 16.80 17.17
CA PRO A 775 -3.95 17.01 15.99
C PRO A 775 -4.08 18.47 15.56
N ILE A 776 -4.27 18.68 14.25
CA ILE A 776 -4.62 19.98 13.66
C ILE A 776 -6.12 19.98 13.35
N ILE A 777 -6.82 21.01 13.79
CA ILE A 777 -8.26 21.18 13.53
C ILE A 777 -8.45 22.42 12.67
N ILE A 778 -9.10 22.26 11.52
CA ILE A 778 -9.49 23.32 10.59
C ILE A 778 -11.00 23.25 10.32
N ASN A 779 -11.59 24.35 9.88
CA ASN A 779 -12.94 24.31 9.31
C ASN A 779 -12.86 24.17 7.78
N GLN A 780 -13.88 23.57 7.16
CA GLN A 780 -13.99 23.46 5.69
C GLN A 780 -13.71 24.79 4.96
N LEU A 781 -14.17 25.91 5.51
CA LEU A 781 -13.97 27.23 4.90
C LEU A 781 -12.50 27.67 4.84
N ASP A 782 -11.63 27.10 5.69
CA ASP A 782 -10.20 27.41 5.71
C ASP A 782 -9.47 26.90 4.46
N ASN A 783 -10.08 25.95 3.72
CA ASN A 783 -9.55 25.47 2.44
C ASN A 783 -9.74 26.47 1.28
N PHE A 784 -10.43 27.59 1.52
CA PHE A 784 -10.45 28.76 0.64
C PHE A 784 -10.03 30.00 1.45
N GLY A 785 -8.76 30.03 1.85
CA GLY A 785 -8.24 31.10 2.72
C GLY A 785 -7.95 32.44 2.04
N LYS A 786 -8.27 32.61 0.74
CA LYS A 786 -8.06 33.89 0.04
C LYS A 786 -8.82 35.03 0.73
N GLU A 787 -8.11 36.12 1.00
CA GLU A 787 -8.68 37.29 1.65
C GLU A 787 -9.72 37.99 0.77
N ALA A 788 -10.84 38.37 1.36
CA ALA A 788 -11.91 39.06 0.65
C ALA A 788 -11.51 40.51 0.35
N VAL A 789 -11.68 40.94 -0.91
CA VAL A 789 -11.59 42.35 -1.31
C VAL A 789 -12.94 43.04 -1.13
N ALA A 790 -14.01 42.31 -1.45
CA ALA A 790 -15.39 42.74 -1.23
C ALA A 790 -16.24 41.51 -0.88
N TYR A 791 -17.53 41.74 -0.63
CA TYR A 791 -18.48 40.70 -0.27
C TYR A 791 -19.70 40.77 -1.17
N ILE A 792 -20.41 39.66 -1.31
CA ILE A 792 -21.82 39.72 -1.74
C ILE A 792 -22.67 40.07 -0.50
N PRO A 793 -23.80 40.80 -0.65
CA PRO A 793 -24.77 40.94 0.43
C PRO A 793 -25.07 39.59 1.09
N GLU A 794 -25.36 39.60 2.39
CA GLU A 794 -25.67 38.35 3.10
C GLU A 794 -26.87 37.66 2.45
N ILE A 795 -26.69 36.41 2.06
CA ILE A 795 -27.74 35.61 1.43
C ILE A 795 -28.44 34.85 2.54
N VAL A 796 -29.75 35.01 2.63
CA VAL A 796 -30.61 34.20 3.50
C VAL A 796 -31.57 33.41 2.64
N VAL A 797 -31.56 32.09 2.82
CA VAL A 797 -32.34 31.15 2.01
C VAL A 797 -33.45 30.56 2.84
N GLU A 798 -34.66 30.59 2.29
CA GLU A 798 -35.85 30.00 2.92
C GLU A 798 -36.39 28.86 2.05
N GLY A 799 -36.94 27.80 2.67
CA GLY A 799 -37.50 26.64 1.96
C GLY A 799 -36.52 25.51 1.62
N ILE A 800 -35.20 25.74 1.76
CA ILE A 800 -34.15 24.72 1.59
C ILE A 800 -33.23 24.73 2.82
N THR A 801 -32.69 23.57 3.18
CA THR A 801 -31.66 23.40 4.22
C THR A 801 -30.30 23.17 3.58
N ASN A 802 -29.26 23.86 4.06
CA ASN A 802 -27.89 23.72 3.54
C ASN A 802 -27.84 23.86 2.01
N PRO A 803 -28.29 24.99 1.44
CA PRO A 803 -28.29 25.20 0.00
C PRO A 803 -26.87 25.22 -0.57
N VAL A 804 -26.74 24.86 -1.84
CA VAL A 804 -25.52 25.06 -2.62
C VAL A 804 -25.54 26.48 -3.19
N ILE A 805 -24.44 27.21 -3.02
CA ILE A 805 -24.23 28.55 -3.54
C ILE A 805 -23.02 28.55 -4.46
N GLN A 806 -23.23 28.97 -5.72
CA GLN A 806 -22.18 29.16 -6.72
C GLN A 806 -22.03 30.64 -7.05
N ILE A 807 -20.79 31.14 -6.99
CA ILE A 807 -20.46 32.54 -7.29
C ILE A 807 -19.74 32.61 -8.63
N ILE A 808 -20.31 33.37 -9.57
CA ILE A 808 -19.78 33.57 -10.92
C ILE A 808 -19.44 35.04 -11.12
N ASP A 809 -18.23 35.29 -11.58
CA ASP A 809 -17.75 36.63 -11.89
C ASP A 809 -18.30 37.11 -13.25
N GLU A 810 -19.01 38.24 -13.29
CA GLU A 810 -19.66 38.71 -14.53
C GLU A 810 -18.67 39.17 -15.62
N THR A 811 -17.43 39.49 -15.27
CA THR A 811 -16.47 40.05 -16.24
C THR A 811 -15.77 39.00 -17.06
N ASN A 812 -15.41 37.87 -16.45
CA ASN A 812 -14.71 36.78 -17.13
C ASN A 812 -15.58 35.51 -17.24
N LYS A 813 -16.80 35.53 -16.68
CA LYS A 813 -17.74 34.39 -16.61
C LYS A 813 -17.18 33.16 -15.89
N GLY A 814 -16.06 33.31 -15.19
CA GLY A 814 -15.42 32.26 -14.42
C GLY A 814 -16.11 32.06 -13.08
N ILE A 815 -16.17 30.81 -12.65
CA ILE A 815 -16.63 30.46 -11.30
C ILE A 815 -15.54 30.82 -10.30
N VAL A 816 -15.94 31.56 -9.28
CA VAL A 816 -15.10 31.92 -8.14
C VAL A 816 -14.97 30.73 -7.20
N TYR A 817 -16.11 30.15 -6.78
CA TYR A 817 -16.23 28.88 -6.06
C TYR A 817 -17.69 28.39 -6.03
N THR A 818 -17.87 27.14 -5.62
CA THR A 818 -19.17 26.56 -5.26
C THR A 818 -19.07 25.92 -3.87
N LEU A 819 -20.10 26.09 -3.04
CA LEU A 819 -20.11 25.57 -1.67
C LEU A 819 -21.53 25.15 -1.26
N ARG A 820 -21.68 23.96 -0.66
CA ARG A 820 -22.86 23.67 0.16
C ARG A 820 -22.68 24.26 1.55
N ILE A 821 -23.47 25.27 1.88
CA ILE A 821 -23.31 26.00 3.15
C ILE A 821 -23.82 25.18 4.33
N ASN A 822 -23.37 25.53 5.54
CA ASN A 822 -23.91 24.98 6.79
C ASN A 822 -24.94 25.96 7.38
N GLY A 823 -26.20 25.57 7.39
CA GLY A 823 -27.34 26.43 7.72
C GLY A 823 -27.97 27.08 6.48
N ASN A 824 -28.61 28.22 6.68
CA ASN A 824 -29.41 28.92 5.67
C ASN A 824 -28.93 30.34 5.38
N THR A 825 -27.84 30.76 6.01
CA THR A 825 -27.28 32.10 5.88
C THR A 825 -25.82 31.98 5.47
N PHE A 826 -25.42 32.75 4.47
CA PHE A 826 -24.03 32.80 4.05
C PHE A 826 -23.70 34.16 3.46
N ARG A 827 -22.49 34.63 3.77
CA ARG A 827 -21.96 35.89 3.24
C ARG A 827 -20.76 35.60 2.33
N PRO A 828 -20.97 35.51 1.00
CA PRO A 828 -19.90 35.15 0.07
C PRO A 828 -18.78 36.20 0.06
N LYS A 829 -17.53 35.73 0.20
CA LYS A 829 -16.32 36.52 -0.09
C LYS A 829 -16.13 36.61 -1.60
N VAL A 830 -15.71 37.77 -2.10
CA VAL A 830 -15.26 37.95 -3.48
C VAL A 830 -13.94 38.72 -3.53
N PHE A 831 -13.18 38.52 -4.61
CA PHE A 831 -11.76 38.90 -4.67
C PHE A 831 -11.47 40.10 -5.56
N ARG A 832 -12.52 40.84 -5.91
CA ARG A 832 -12.48 42.17 -6.51
C ARG A 832 -13.85 42.84 -6.34
N GLU A 833 -13.91 44.15 -6.50
CA GLU A 833 -15.19 44.85 -6.62
C GLU A 833 -15.80 44.60 -8.00
N GLY A 834 -17.11 44.44 -8.06
CA GLY A 834 -17.81 44.21 -9.32
C GLY A 834 -19.22 43.67 -9.15
N LYS A 835 -19.72 43.07 -10.24
CA LYS A 835 -21.01 42.38 -10.28
C LYS A 835 -20.79 40.87 -10.43
N TYR A 836 -21.71 40.11 -9.85
CA TYR A 836 -21.64 38.65 -9.80
C TYR A 836 -23.00 38.04 -10.16
N THR A 837 -22.97 36.89 -10.83
CA THR A 837 -24.11 35.98 -10.88
C THR A 837 -23.99 35.00 -9.72
N ILE A 838 -25.10 34.77 -9.01
CA ILE A 838 -25.18 33.85 -7.88
C ILE A 838 -26.22 32.80 -8.24
N LYS A 839 -25.83 31.53 -8.26
CA LYS A 839 -26.78 30.42 -8.32
C LYS A 839 -26.93 29.83 -6.92
N ILE A 840 -28.17 29.63 -6.52
CA ILE A 840 -28.54 29.12 -5.19
C ILE A 840 -29.50 27.96 -5.42
N GLY A 841 -29.40 26.88 -4.65
CA GLY A 841 -30.31 25.76 -4.85
C GLY A 841 -29.99 24.49 -4.06
N ASP A 842 -30.69 23.41 -4.40
CA ASP A 842 -30.39 22.05 -3.95
C ASP A 842 -30.32 21.16 -5.20
N PRO A 843 -29.10 20.80 -5.67
CA PRO A 843 -28.94 20.04 -6.91
C PRO A 843 -29.63 18.68 -6.85
N ASP A 844 -29.72 18.07 -5.66
CA ASP A 844 -30.38 16.78 -5.44
C ASP A 844 -31.91 16.84 -5.61
N LYS A 845 -32.49 18.05 -5.60
CA LYS A 845 -33.93 18.28 -5.77
C LYS A 845 -34.27 19.02 -7.07
N ASN A 846 -33.29 19.28 -7.92
CA ASN A 846 -33.45 20.12 -9.12
C ASN A 846 -34.07 21.50 -8.82
N MET A 847 -33.72 22.08 -7.67
CA MET A 847 -34.18 23.42 -7.28
C MET A 847 -33.05 24.42 -7.49
N GLU A 848 -33.27 25.46 -8.30
CA GLU A 848 -32.27 26.51 -8.55
C GLU A 848 -32.94 27.89 -8.71
N LYS A 849 -32.32 28.92 -8.14
CA LYS A 849 -32.59 30.33 -8.43
C LYS A 849 -31.30 31.04 -8.79
N ILE A 850 -31.40 31.94 -9.77
CA ILE A 850 -30.26 32.70 -10.30
C ILE A 850 -30.47 34.19 -10.05
N LEU A 851 -29.57 34.79 -9.29
CA LEU A 851 -29.48 36.24 -9.12
C LEU A 851 -28.40 36.77 -10.04
N LYS A 852 -28.74 37.65 -10.98
CA LYS A 852 -27.79 38.23 -11.94
C LYS A 852 -27.38 39.63 -11.52
N GLU A 853 -26.18 40.03 -11.94
CA GLU A 853 -25.68 41.39 -11.77
C GLU A 853 -25.65 41.89 -10.31
N VAL A 854 -25.50 41.00 -9.33
CA VAL A 854 -25.46 41.35 -7.91
C VAL A 854 -24.15 42.08 -7.61
N ALA A 855 -24.26 43.34 -7.20
CA ALA A 855 -23.11 44.17 -6.88
C ALA A 855 -22.45 43.73 -5.56
N SER A 856 -21.12 43.71 -5.55
CA SER A 856 -20.35 43.53 -4.33
C SER A 856 -20.52 44.73 -3.37
N VAL A 857 -20.37 44.48 -2.08
CA VAL A 857 -20.49 45.43 -0.98
C VAL A 857 -19.25 45.38 -0.10
N SER A 858 -19.03 46.42 0.71
CA SER A 858 -17.94 46.47 1.68
C SER A 858 -18.13 45.46 2.81
N LYS A 859 -17.06 45.18 3.57
CA LYS A 859 -17.08 44.29 4.74
C LYS A 859 -18.09 44.71 5.81
N ASP A 860 -18.31 46.01 5.98
CA ASP A 860 -19.19 46.54 7.02
C ASP A 860 -20.65 46.70 6.56
N SER A 861 -20.96 46.36 5.31
CA SER A 861 -22.33 46.41 4.80
C SER A 861 -23.23 45.36 5.47
N GLU A 862 -24.37 45.82 5.99
CA GLU A 862 -25.45 44.97 6.55
C GLU A 862 -26.53 44.60 5.52
N LYS A 863 -26.31 44.92 4.23
CA LYS A 863 -27.24 44.53 3.17
C LYS A 863 -27.43 43.01 3.12
N GLN A 864 -28.69 42.61 2.98
CA GLN A 864 -29.14 41.22 2.91
C GLN A 864 -29.99 41.02 1.65
N ILE A 865 -29.94 39.80 1.10
CA ILE A 865 -30.81 39.32 0.03
C ILE A 865 -31.48 38.04 0.54
N THR A 866 -32.81 38.07 0.65
CA THR A 866 -33.61 36.87 0.95
C THR A 866 -34.00 36.18 -0.34
N VAL A 867 -33.82 34.86 -0.38
CA VAL A 867 -34.17 33.98 -1.50
C VAL A 867 -35.06 32.86 -1.00
N GLU A 868 -36.36 33.03 -1.21
CA GLU A 868 -37.39 32.02 -0.89
C GLU A 868 -37.42 30.97 -1.99
N PHE A 869 -37.60 29.68 -1.68
CA PHE A 869 -37.70 28.59 -2.68
C PHE A 869 -39.09 27.96 -2.77
#